data_AF-M9SH07-F1
#
_entry.id   AF-M9SH07-F1
#
_cell.length_a   1.000
_cell.length_b   1.000
_cell.length_c   1.000
_cell.angle_alpha   90.00
_cell.angle_beta   90.00
_cell.angle_gamma   90.00
#
_symmetry.space_group_name_H-M   'P 1'
#
loop_
_entity.id
_entity.type
_entity.pdbx_description
1 polymer ?
#
loop_
_entity_poly.entity_id
_entity_poly.type
_entity_poly.pdbx_seq_one_letter_code
_entity_poly.pdbx_strand_id
1 'polypeptide(L)'
;MGFELEEYLGIPNDNNTCLEVVSNKDQEYNLIYQHISNGSKNVPIWELISESLTIDRPKVLFEVIKNQYRHENKPVTIAGISAYLSILDEGTVHDFYVELKNHLDQQDLNAKLVILSEYFDYTPFSNPKYQDSLQIVIITGEEKISGTPTISICPEQLCLDPSAFHSYPQLLEALNEPHEDFQYTLALETRKISRVGLNKSINATDNPEIIFEQMTGCRIECGEIDIEALFRECKTKSITLSQYMDEKIGLTTDPRELFVTLVSHLNDPFWKVYCYYIMKKINPNCFLSKVLSQKPTYKSFLHRYVVDAPIELINDTNAEIYAKERSSSLRDISQGKYVALVAEFVSRVKNEPNSTIWLNCNTVEEKCELISRVSITDTKQSISSTIAQLFPELDYYYSEYEYATPELTNYFRHYRYHKVTNTLTLDFIKLAESLAIPDIVPERDQELSRFKNETNTALLLVDGLGAEYIPLIVTELEKMSYKIELCEAVKVRLPTSTEFNKIDWNNNLLPEIKGIDNTAHNGAIKNENTSVERNFYESLRVIKDELLNRVSKSLSDYSKVIITADHGMSRLAVLANELKLVQTLEWEGEPDDWRFAKAPNSLAPPPEFIKKRDVENDTIYWVVRGYNRLPKSGGKKYELHGGASIEESLVPFIVVSSEWNDSKNSEQSVKSEVKKPEQIKEKALFADLD
;
A
#
# COMPACT_ATOMS: atom_id res chain seq x y z
N MET A 1 -16.75 46.00 -56.92
CA MET A 1 -15.84 47.15 -56.77
C MET A 1 -15.70 47.38 -55.27
N GLY A 2 -14.48 47.40 -54.73
CA GLY A 2 -14.26 47.61 -53.29
C GLY A 2 -13.95 49.08 -53.01
N PHE A 3 -14.35 49.57 -51.85
CA PHE A 3 -14.10 50.94 -51.39
C PHE A 3 -13.00 50.95 -50.33
N GLU A 4 -12.16 51.99 -50.32
CA GLU A 4 -11.42 52.28 -49.09
C GLU A 4 -12.38 52.82 -48.03
N LEU A 5 -12.12 52.56 -46.74
CA LEU A 5 -13.03 52.95 -45.64
C LEU A 5 -13.35 54.46 -45.68
N GLU A 6 -12.36 55.31 -45.91
CA GLU A 6 -12.54 56.77 -46.00
C GLU A 6 -13.38 57.19 -47.21
N GLU A 7 -13.26 56.48 -48.35
CA GLU A 7 -14.03 56.73 -49.56
C GLU A 7 -15.51 56.41 -49.33
N TYR A 8 -15.79 55.26 -48.70
CA TYR A 8 -17.16 54.84 -48.40
C TYR A 8 -17.84 55.80 -47.41
N LEU A 9 -17.13 56.24 -46.36
CA LEU A 9 -17.65 57.17 -45.36
C LEU A 9 -18.00 58.55 -45.94
N GLY A 10 -17.47 58.91 -47.11
CA GLY A 10 -17.80 60.14 -47.84
C GLY A 10 -19.13 60.12 -48.60
N ILE A 11 -19.77 58.94 -48.73
CA ILE A 11 -21.04 58.78 -49.44
C ILE A 11 -22.20 59.21 -48.52
N PRO A 12 -23.16 60.04 -49.00
CA PRO A 12 -24.30 60.46 -48.19
C PRO A 12 -25.08 59.28 -47.65
N ASN A 13 -25.30 59.27 -46.33
CA ASN A 13 -25.98 58.20 -45.63
C ASN A 13 -27.47 58.14 -46.07
N ASP A 14 -27.85 57.13 -46.84
CA ASP A 14 -29.26 56.84 -47.11
C ASP A 14 -29.83 55.94 -46.00
N ASN A 15 -31.16 55.82 -45.94
CA ASN A 15 -31.85 54.95 -44.99
C ASN A 15 -32.08 53.53 -45.57
N ASN A 16 -31.29 53.11 -46.56
CA ASN A 16 -31.46 51.80 -47.18
C ASN A 16 -30.83 50.69 -46.33
N THR A 17 -31.39 49.49 -46.49
CA THR A 17 -30.83 48.28 -45.89
C THR A 17 -29.59 47.87 -46.68
N CYS A 18 -28.45 47.78 -46.00
CA CYS A 18 -27.14 47.53 -46.61
C CYS A 18 -26.35 46.49 -45.82
N LEU A 19 -25.64 45.61 -46.52
CA LEU A 19 -24.61 44.73 -45.97
C LEU A 19 -23.22 45.32 -46.25
N GLU A 20 -22.44 45.54 -45.20
CA GLU A 20 -21.11 46.10 -45.24
C GLU A 20 -20.08 45.02 -44.87
N VAL A 21 -19.24 44.65 -45.83
CA VAL A 21 -18.24 43.59 -45.71
C VAL A 21 -16.88 44.23 -45.45
N VAL A 22 -16.23 43.88 -44.34
CA VAL A 22 -14.92 44.44 -43.92
C VAL A 22 -13.86 43.33 -43.82
N SER A 23 -12.58 43.66 -44.01
CA SER A 23 -11.51 42.65 -44.08
C SER A 23 -10.98 42.18 -42.73
N ASN A 24 -11.22 42.92 -41.63
CA ASN A 24 -10.75 42.57 -40.29
C ASN A 24 -11.54 43.28 -39.18
N LYS A 25 -11.33 42.83 -37.93
CA LYS A 25 -11.99 43.39 -36.72
C LYS A 25 -11.69 44.87 -36.49
N ASP A 26 -10.48 45.34 -36.78
CA ASP A 26 -10.12 46.75 -36.60
C ASP A 26 -10.98 47.64 -37.52
N GLN A 27 -11.22 47.19 -38.77
CA GLN A 27 -12.13 47.85 -39.70
C GLN A 27 -13.59 47.76 -39.26
N GLU A 28 -14.04 46.61 -38.76
CA GLU A 28 -15.40 46.44 -38.20
C GLU A 28 -15.66 47.47 -37.08
N TYR A 29 -14.76 47.56 -36.10
CA TYR A 29 -14.86 48.51 -34.99
C TYR A 29 -14.88 49.97 -35.47
N ASN A 30 -13.99 50.33 -36.38
CA ASN A 30 -13.92 51.68 -36.93
C ASN A 30 -15.21 52.05 -37.70
N LEU A 31 -15.72 51.14 -38.53
CA LEU A 31 -16.94 51.36 -39.31
C LEU A 31 -18.16 51.54 -38.40
N ILE A 32 -18.32 50.65 -37.41
CA ILE A 32 -19.40 50.73 -36.41
C ILE A 32 -19.32 52.05 -35.65
N TYR A 33 -18.14 52.45 -35.18
CA TYR A 33 -17.94 53.72 -34.47
C TYR A 33 -18.36 54.94 -35.30
N GLN A 34 -18.06 54.94 -36.60
CA GLN A 34 -18.44 56.02 -37.50
C GLN A 34 -19.96 56.08 -37.72
N HIS A 35 -20.62 54.92 -37.90
CA HIS A 35 -22.09 54.91 -37.99
C HIS A 35 -22.75 55.43 -36.72
N ILE A 36 -22.25 55.03 -35.55
CA ILE A 36 -22.73 55.54 -34.25
C ILE A 36 -22.54 57.05 -34.17
N SER A 37 -21.37 57.56 -34.56
CA SER A 37 -21.07 58.99 -34.59
C SER A 37 -22.02 59.78 -35.51
N ASN A 38 -22.50 59.13 -36.58
CA ASN A 38 -23.51 59.67 -37.50
C ASN A 38 -24.96 59.48 -37.00
N GLY A 39 -25.14 58.93 -35.80
CA GLY A 39 -26.40 58.76 -35.09
C GLY A 39 -27.14 57.46 -35.40
N SER A 40 -26.47 56.47 -36.00
CA SER A 40 -26.96 55.08 -36.00
C SER A 40 -26.95 54.54 -34.57
N LYS A 41 -27.91 53.68 -34.24
CA LYS A 41 -27.88 52.90 -33.00
C LYS A 41 -27.08 51.63 -33.25
N ASN A 42 -26.06 51.36 -32.42
CA ASN A 42 -25.40 50.06 -32.41
C ASN A 42 -26.34 49.02 -31.78
N VAL A 43 -26.54 47.91 -32.48
CA VAL A 43 -27.38 46.81 -32.06
C VAL A 43 -26.58 45.53 -32.26
N PRO A 44 -25.91 45.04 -31.21
CA PRO A 44 -25.23 43.76 -31.28
C PRO A 44 -26.21 42.61 -31.49
N ILE A 45 -25.84 41.64 -32.33
CA ILE A 45 -26.74 40.53 -32.69
C ILE A 45 -27.13 39.67 -31.48
N TRP A 46 -26.28 39.59 -30.46
CA TRP A 46 -26.57 38.85 -29.23
C TRP A 46 -27.67 39.50 -28.39
N GLU A 47 -27.91 40.81 -28.50
CA GLU A 47 -29.06 41.48 -27.85
C GLU A 47 -30.40 41.13 -28.53
N LEU A 48 -30.35 40.63 -29.77
CA LEU A 48 -31.52 40.21 -30.53
C LEU A 48 -31.89 38.75 -30.31
N ILE A 49 -30.98 37.98 -29.69
CA ILE A 49 -31.17 36.57 -29.37
C ILE A 49 -31.73 36.49 -27.94
N SER A 50 -32.85 35.79 -27.80
CA SER A 50 -33.50 35.53 -26.52
C SER A 50 -33.63 34.04 -26.29
N GLU A 51 -33.97 33.61 -25.07
CA GLU A 51 -34.27 32.20 -24.77
C GLU A 51 -35.38 31.61 -25.65
N SER A 52 -36.29 32.45 -26.16
CA SER A 52 -37.36 32.05 -27.08
C SER A 52 -36.93 31.97 -28.54
N LEU A 53 -35.80 32.59 -28.88
CA LEU A 53 -35.23 32.64 -30.22
C LEU A 53 -34.09 31.62 -30.32
N THR A 54 -34.33 30.53 -31.04
CA THR A 54 -33.29 29.54 -31.30
C THR A 54 -32.33 30.06 -32.37
N ILE A 55 -31.01 29.94 -32.12
CA ILE A 55 -29.96 30.44 -33.01
C ILE A 55 -29.99 29.82 -34.41
N ASP A 56 -30.63 28.67 -34.57
CA ASP A 56 -30.82 27.92 -35.81
C ASP A 56 -31.97 28.46 -36.69
N ARG A 57 -32.55 29.63 -36.35
CA ARG A 57 -33.67 30.22 -37.10
C ARG A 57 -33.40 31.65 -37.58
N PRO A 58 -32.57 31.83 -38.63
CA PRO A 58 -32.25 33.15 -39.19
C PRO A 58 -33.48 33.99 -39.56
N LYS A 59 -34.53 33.37 -40.08
CA LYS A 59 -35.79 34.06 -40.41
C LYS A 59 -36.40 34.81 -39.22
N VAL A 60 -36.43 34.17 -38.05
CA VAL A 60 -37.04 34.77 -36.87
C VAL A 60 -36.15 35.91 -36.35
N LEU A 61 -34.82 35.78 -36.45
CA LEU A 61 -33.89 36.87 -36.16
C LEU A 61 -34.16 38.11 -37.03
N PHE A 62 -34.32 37.93 -38.34
CA PHE A 62 -34.65 39.04 -39.24
C PHE A 62 -36.05 39.63 -38.98
N GLU A 63 -37.04 38.81 -38.62
CA GLU A 63 -38.36 39.29 -38.17
C GLU A 63 -38.23 40.18 -36.92
N VAL A 64 -37.37 39.81 -35.96
CA VAL A 64 -37.09 40.64 -34.77
C VAL A 64 -36.47 41.97 -35.16
N ILE A 65 -35.42 41.97 -36.00
CA ILE A 65 -34.77 43.20 -36.51
C ILE A 65 -35.81 44.11 -37.17
N LYS A 66 -36.61 43.55 -38.08
CA LYS A 66 -37.66 44.28 -38.81
C LYS A 66 -38.69 44.88 -37.87
N ASN A 67 -39.22 44.09 -36.93
CA ASN A 67 -40.27 44.54 -36.04
C ASN A 67 -39.79 45.61 -35.06
N GLN A 68 -38.53 45.55 -34.64
CA GLN A 68 -37.97 46.50 -33.69
C GLN A 68 -37.50 47.81 -34.34
N TYR A 69 -36.91 47.76 -35.53
CA TYR A 69 -36.14 48.91 -36.05
C TYR A 69 -36.60 49.48 -37.39
N ARG A 70 -37.54 48.83 -38.09
CA ARG A 70 -38.01 49.32 -39.40
C ARG A 70 -38.55 50.75 -39.38
N HIS A 71 -39.11 51.18 -38.25
CA HIS A 71 -39.73 52.50 -38.08
C HIS A 71 -38.81 53.53 -37.41
N GLU A 72 -37.54 53.21 -37.16
CA GLU A 72 -36.56 54.15 -36.63
C GLU A 72 -36.23 55.26 -37.65
N ASN A 73 -35.99 56.48 -37.15
CA ASN A 73 -35.73 57.64 -38.02
C ASN A 73 -34.36 57.57 -38.74
N LYS A 74 -33.42 56.81 -38.17
CA LYS A 74 -32.08 56.55 -38.71
C LYS A 74 -31.88 55.04 -38.81
N PRO A 75 -31.07 54.56 -39.77
CA PRO A 75 -30.74 53.15 -39.86
C PRO A 75 -29.99 52.69 -38.61
N VAL A 76 -30.22 51.45 -38.19
CA VAL A 76 -29.48 50.80 -37.08
C VAL A 76 -28.28 50.03 -37.61
N THR A 77 -27.20 49.93 -36.84
CA THR A 77 -26.02 49.15 -37.20
C THR A 77 -26.05 47.82 -36.46
N ILE A 78 -26.17 46.72 -37.19
CA ILE A 78 -26.14 45.36 -36.65
C ILE A 78 -24.70 44.87 -36.65
N ALA A 79 -24.16 44.64 -35.44
CA ALA A 79 -22.80 44.17 -35.21
C ALA A 79 -22.77 42.71 -34.73
N GLY A 80 -21.64 42.02 -34.90
CA GLY A 80 -21.44 40.67 -34.38
C GLY A 80 -22.00 39.54 -35.24
N ILE A 81 -22.41 39.83 -36.49
CA ILE A 81 -22.91 38.82 -37.43
C ILE A 81 -21.88 37.71 -37.66
N SER A 82 -20.60 38.08 -37.75
CA SER A 82 -19.49 37.13 -37.90
C SER A 82 -19.42 36.11 -36.75
N ALA A 83 -19.61 36.56 -35.51
CA ALA A 83 -19.63 35.68 -34.34
C ALA A 83 -20.86 34.76 -34.34
N TYR A 84 -22.01 35.25 -34.83
CA TYR A 84 -23.20 34.43 -35.00
C TYR A 84 -23.02 33.36 -36.08
N LEU A 85 -22.46 33.71 -37.24
CA LEU A 85 -22.25 32.76 -38.33
C LEU A 85 -21.18 31.71 -38.00
N SER A 86 -20.18 32.04 -37.18
CA SER A 86 -19.08 31.11 -36.84
C SER A 86 -19.56 29.85 -36.11
N ILE A 87 -20.70 29.91 -35.42
CA ILE A 87 -21.25 28.78 -34.66
C ILE A 87 -22.30 27.96 -35.42
N LEU A 88 -22.68 28.37 -36.63
CA LEU A 88 -23.76 27.75 -37.38
C LEU A 88 -23.25 26.71 -38.39
N ASP A 89 -24.09 25.75 -38.74
CA ASP A 89 -23.80 24.82 -39.84
C ASP A 89 -24.02 25.47 -41.23
N GLU A 90 -23.48 24.84 -42.26
CA GLU A 90 -23.58 25.33 -43.65
C GLU A 90 -25.03 25.55 -44.11
N GLY A 91 -25.97 24.71 -43.65
CA GLY A 91 -27.39 24.83 -44.01
C GLY A 91 -28.04 26.07 -43.39
N THR A 92 -27.76 26.33 -42.13
CA THR A 92 -28.29 27.49 -41.41
C THR A 92 -27.63 28.78 -41.88
N VAL A 93 -26.33 28.75 -42.20
CA VAL A 93 -25.65 29.88 -42.86
C VAL A 93 -26.29 30.16 -44.23
N HIS A 94 -26.62 29.11 -45.01
CA HIS A 94 -27.35 29.29 -46.27
C HIS A 94 -28.72 29.95 -46.05
N ASP A 95 -29.50 29.48 -45.08
CA ASP A 95 -30.80 30.06 -44.73
C ASP A 95 -30.69 31.52 -44.29
N PHE A 96 -29.63 31.87 -43.55
CA PHE A 96 -29.33 33.26 -43.20
C PHE A 96 -29.14 34.13 -44.43
N TYR A 97 -28.35 33.67 -45.41
CA TYR A 97 -28.12 34.40 -46.63
C TYR A 97 -29.35 34.50 -47.53
N VAL A 98 -30.21 33.48 -47.55
CA VAL A 98 -31.51 33.52 -48.25
C VAL A 98 -32.41 34.61 -47.67
N GLU A 99 -32.53 34.68 -46.35
CA GLU A 99 -33.34 35.71 -45.68
C GLU A 99 -32.73 37.10 -45.83
N LEU A 100 -31.41 37.23 -45.68
CA LEU A 100 -30.69 38.49 -45.92
C LEU A 100 -30.95 39.01 -47.33
N LYS A 101 -30.88 38.15 -48.34
CA LYS A 101 -31.19 38.52 -49.73
C LYS A 101 -32.62 38.99 -49.91
N ASN A 102 -33.60 38.30 -49.30
CA ASN A 102 -35.00 38.72 -49.37
C ASN A 102 -35.20 40.14 -48.81
N HIS A 103 -34.54 40.44 -47.69
CA HIS A 103 -34.62 41.73 -47.04
C HIS A 103 -33.84 42.85 -47.77
N LEU A 104 -32.71 42.53 -48.40
CA LEU A 104 -32.01 43.45 -49.30
C LEU A 104 -32.83 43.73 -50.57
N ASP A 105 -33.49 42.73 -51.14
CA ASP A 105 -34.37 42.89 -52.31
C ASP A 105 -35.61 43.75 -51.98
N GLN A 106 -36.15 43.63 -50.75
CA GLN A 106 -37.35 44.35 -50.29
C GLN A 106 -37.06 45.72 -49.67
N GLN A 107 -35.81 45.98 -49.24
CA GLN A 107 -35.40 47.22 -48.57
C GLN A 107 -36.26 47.55 -47.34
N ASP A 108 -36.46 46.56 -46.45
CA ASP A 108 -37.49 46.62 -45.41
C ASP A 108 -37.00 46.46 -43.95
N LEU A 109 -35.69 46.45 -43.70
CA LEU A 109 -35.11 46.35 -42.34
C LEU A 109 -34.68 47.69 -41.73
N ASN A 110 -34.34 48.70 -42.56
CA ASN A 110 -33.69 49.95 -42.13
C ASN A 110 -32.42 49.70 -41.28
N ALA A 111 -31.54 48.81 -41.78
CA ALA A 111 -30.37 48.33 -41.04
C ALA A 111 -29.10 48.26 -41.90
N LYS A 112 -27.96 48.57 -41.27
CA LYS A 112 -26.60 48.37 -41.78
C LYS A 112 -26.00 47.16 -41.10
N LEU A 113 -25.85 46.07 -41.83
CA LEU A 113 -25.34 44.80 -41.33
C LEU A 113 -23.84 44.73 -41.59
N VAL A 114 -23.02 44.59 -40.54
CA VAL A 114 -21.55 44.53 -40.70
C VAL A 114 -21.08 43.08 -40.55
N ILE A 115 -20.27 42.61 -41.50
CA ILE A 115 -19.74 41.25 -41.53
C ILE A 115 -18.26 41.23 -41.95
N LEU A 116 -17.47 40.31 -41.40
CA LEU A 116 -16.10 40.07 -41.86
C LEU A 116 -16.10 39.32 -43.20
N SER A 117 -15.17 39.64 -44.09
CA SER A 117 -15.03 39.03 -45.41
C SER A 117 -14.87 37.51 -45.35
N GLU A 118 -14.25 36.99 -44.27
CA GLU A 118 -14.06 35.56 -44.05
C GLU A 118 -15.37 34.77 -43.89
N TYR A 119 -16.45 35.42 -43.44
CA TYR A 119 -17.77 34.79 -43.28
C TYR A 119 -18.74 35.13 -44.43
N PHE A 120 -18.33 35.95 -45.40
CA PHE A 120 -19.21 36.46 -46.46
C PHE A 120 -19.35 35.50 -47.65
N ASP A 121 -20.58 35.07 -47.97
CA ASP A 121 -20.88 34.30 -49.19
C ASP A 121 -21.34 35.22 -50.34
N TYR A 122 -20.52 35.31 -51.38
CA TYR A 122 -20.81 36.11 -52.57
C TYR A 122 -21.88 35.49 -53.50
N THR A 123 -22.12 34.18 -53.39
CA THR A 123 -22.91 33.40 -54.37
C THR A 123 -24.34 33.93 -54.55
N PRO A 124 -25.11 34.24 -53.48
CA PRO A 124 -26.48 34.75 -53.59
C PRO A 124 -26.56 36.16 -54.22
N PHE A 125 -25.42 36.86 -54.26
CA PHE A 125 -25.33 38.29 -54.57
C PHE A 125 -24.52 38.61 -55.83
N SER A 126 -24.35 37.63 -56.71
CA SER A 126 -23.61 37.76 -57.97
C SER A 126 -24.17 38.80 -58.97
N ASN A 127 -25.42 39.26 -58.79
CA ASN A 127 -26.00 40.28 -59.64
C ASN A 127 -25.37 41.67 -59.35
N PRO A 128 -24.78 42.35 -60.35
CA PRO A 128 -24.15 43.67 -60.18
C PRO A 128 -25.04 44.71 -59.50
N LYS A 129 -26.38 44.57 -59.61
CA LYS A 129 -27.35 45.47 -58.98
C LYS A 129 -27.06 45.73 -57.50
N TYR A 130 -26.57 44.74 -56.74
CA TYR A 130 -26.35 44.90 -55.30
C TYR A 130 -25.18 45.84 -54.99
N GLN A 131 -24.13 45.82 -55.82
CA GLN A 131 -23.01 46.76 -55.70
C GLN A 131 -23.37 48.12 -56.30
N ASP A 132 -24.04 48.13 -57.46
CA ASP A 132 -24.43 49.37 -58.15
C ASP A 132 -25.41 50.22 -57.33
N SER A 133 -26.26 49.57 -56.54
CA SER A 133 -27.23 50.23 -55.63
C SER A 133 -26.73 50.36 -54.20
N LEU A 134 -25.46 50.05 -53.93
CA LEU A 134 -24.84 50.09 -52.59
C LEU A 134 -25.59 49.26 -51.53
N GLN A 135 -26.35 48.24 -51.94
CA GLN A 135 -26.96 47.28 -51.02
C GLN A 135 -25.93 46.33 -50.42
N ILE A 136 -24.81 46.11 -51.13
CA ILE A 136 -23.64 45.40 -50.64
C ILE A 136 -22.42 46.26 -50.90
N VAL A 137 -21.71 46.58 -49.83
CA VAL A 137 -20.51 47.40 -49.84
C VAL A 137 -19.36 46.54 -49.36
N ILE A 138 -18.28 46.49 -50.14
CA ILE A 138 -17.06 45.76 -49.76
C ILE A 138 -15.99 46.81 -49.45
N ILE A 139 -15.49 46.79 -48.23
CA ILE A 139 -14.42 47.67 -47.78
C ILE A 139 -13.10 46.92 -47.90
N THR A 140 -12.16 47.48 -48.67
CA THR A 140 -10.85 46.86 -48.91
C THR A 140 -9.94 47.02 -47.70
N GLY A 141 -9.13 46.00 -47.43
CA GLY A 141 -8.19 45.98 -46.31
C GLY A 141 -7.30 44.75 -46.34
N GLU A 142 -6.31 44.71 -45.46
CA GLU A 142 -5.53 43.49 -45.21
C GLU A 142 -6.39 42.49 -44.44
N GLU A 143 -6.52 41.27 -44.98
CA GLU A 143 -7.19 40.18 -44.29
C GLU A 143 -6.31 39.68 -43.14
N LYS A 144 -6.85 39.70 -41.93
CA LYS A 144 -6.29 39.00 -40.78
C LYS A 144 -7.15 37.77 -40.53
N ILE A 145 -6.57 36.58 -40.70
CA ILE A 145 -7.26 35.32 -40.40
C ILE A 145 -7.44 35.22 -38.89
N SER A 146 -8.68 35.15 -38.43
CA SER A 146 -9.01 34.89 -37.03
C SER A 146 -8.77 33.40 -36.72
N GLY A 147 -8.20 33.08 -35.56
CA GLY A 147 -8.13 31.69 -35.09
C GLY A 147 -9.54 31.09 -34.92
N THR A 148 -9.70 29.79 -35.17
CA THR A 148 -11.02 29.13 -35.01
C THR A 148 -11.21 28.73 -33.54
N PRO A 149 -12.18 29.31 -32.82
CA PRO A 149 -12.40 28.97 -31.41
C PRO A 149 -12.90 27.52 -31.28
N THR A 150 -12.46 26.84 -30.22
CA THR A 150 -13.01 25.51 -29.87
C THR A 150 -14.15 25.70 -28.88
N ILE A 151 -15.36 25.29 -29.25
CA ILE A 151 -16.56 25.49 -28.43
C ILE A 151 -17.08 24.12 -27.97
N SER A 152 -17.33 23.99 -26.67
CA SER A 152 -17.99 22.83 -26.06
C SER A 152 -19.32 23.25 -25.45
N ILE A 153 -20.39 22.51 -25.74
CA ILE A 153 -21.73 22.79 -25.23
C ILE A 153 -22.20 21.60 -24.40
N CYS A 154 -22.63 21.87 -23.17
CA CYS A 154 -23.16 20.84 -22.27
C CYS A 154 -24.36 21.36 -21.46
N PRO A 155 -25.17 20.44 -20.91
CA PRO A 155 -26.17 20.79 -19.92
C PRO A 155 -25.55 21.46 -18.70
N GLU A 156 -26.22 22.46 -18.16
CA GLU A 156 -25.73 23.19 -17.00
C GLU A 156 -25.48 22.24 -15.83
N GLN A 157 -26.37 21.29 -15.54
CA GLN A 157 -26.17 20.31 -14.46
C GLN A 157 -24.90 19.46 -14.60
N LEU A 158 -24.32 19.35 -15.80
CA LEU A 158 -23.11 18.58 -16.08
C LEU A 158 -21.85 19.46 -16.21
N CYS A 159 -22.00 20.79 -16.20
CA CYS A 159 -20.89 21.71 -16.34
C CYS A 159 -20.20 21.96 -14.98
N LEU A 160 -18.90 21.70 -14.89
CA LEU A 160 -18.06 22.01 -13.72
C LEU A 160 -17.08 23.16 -13.97
N ASP A 161 -17.12 23.77 -15.15
CA ASP A 161 -16.27 24.90 -15.51
C ASP A 161 -16.86 26.20 -14.93
N PRO A 162 -16.18 26.84 -13.96
CA PRO A 162 -16.67 28.08 -13.35
C PRO A 162 -16.61 29.28 -14.32
N SER A 163 -15.92 29.15 -15.44
CA SER A 163 -15.81 30.17 -16.49
C SER A 163 -16.79 29.97 -17.64
N ALA A 164 -17.67 28.97 -17.55
CA ALA A 164 -18.65 28.69 -18.58
C ALA A 164 -19.64 29.85 -18.78
N PHE A 165 -20.00 30.06 -20.04
CA PHE A 165 -21.10 30.93 -20.42
C PHE A 165 -22.42 30.21 -20.19
N HIS A 166 -23.48 30.93 -19.81
CA HIS A 166 -24.77 30.33 -19.45
C HIS A 166 -25.87 30.59 -20.49
N SER A 167 -25.54 31.27 -21.59
CA SER A 167 -26.48 31.55 -22.67
C SER A 167 -25.75 31.85 -23.99
N TYR A 168 -26.43 31.62 -25.12
CA TYR A 168 -25.90 31.98 -26.43
C TYR A 168 -25.54 33.48 -26.55
N PRO A 169 -26.35 34.43 -26.03
CA PRO A 169 -25.97 35.83 -26.03
C PRO A 169 -24.60 36.11 -25.39
N GLN A 170 -24.34 35.55 -24.20
CA GLN A 170 -23.06 35.74 -23.51
C GLN A 170 -21.89 35.12 -24.30
N LEU A 171 -22.09 33.94 -24.89
CA LEU A 171 -21.08 33.31 -25.74
C LEU A 171 -20.81 34.15 -26.99
N LEU A 172 -21.83 34.66 -27.66
CA LEU A 172 -21.71 35.46 -28.88
C LEU A 172 -21.06 36.82 -28.62
N GLU A 173 -21.37 37.44 -27.48
CA GLU A 173 -20.69 38.65 -27.01
C GLU A 173 -19.20 38.36 -26.82
N ALA A 174 -18.85 37.26 -26.13
CA ALA A 174 -17.47 36.85 -25.97
C ALA A 174 -16.79 36.60 -27.33
N LEU A 175 -17.40 35.80 -28.21
CA LEU A 175 -16.91 35.46 -29.56
C LEU A 175 -16.71 36.67 -30.49
N ASN A 176 -17.31 37.81 -30.16
CA ASN A 176 -17.19 39.02 -30.97
C ASN A 176 -15.86 39.77 -30.72
N GLU A 177 -15.22 39.55 -29.58
CA GLU A 177 -13.94 40.17 -29.25
C GLU A 177 -12.76 39.52 -30.01
N PRO A 178 -11.63 40.21 -30.20
CA PRO A 178 -10.44 39.61 -30.81
C PRO A 178 -9.93 38.43 -29.97
N HIS A 179 -9.63 37.29 -30.61
CA HIS A 179 -9.21 36.08 -29.91
C HIS A 179 -7.86 35.55 -30.39
N GLU A 180 -7.02 35.17 -29.42
CA GLU A 180 -5.90 34.24 -29.60
C GLU A 180 -6.38 32.86 -29.08
N ASP A 181 -6.72 31.91 -29.97
CA ASP A 181 -7.00 30.49 -29.70
C ASP A 181 -7.58 30.12 -28.32
N PHE A 182 -8.77 30.65 -27.96
CA PHE A 182 -9.45 30.31 -26.70
C PHE A 182 -10.43 29.11 -26.84
N GLN A 183 -10.52 28.33 -25.76
CA GLN A 183 -11.55 27.30 -25.57
C GLN A 183 -12.74 27.91 -24.82
N TYR A 184 -13.95 27.72 -25.35
CA TYR A 184 -15.20 28.22 -24.79
C TYR A 184 -16.09 27.07 -24.33
N THR A 185 -16.66 27.21 -23.13
CA THR A 185 -17.67 26.28 -22.59
C THR A 185 -19.02 27.00 -22.49
N LEU A 186 -20.07 26.44 -23.08
CA LEU A 186 -21.45 26.91 -22.94
C LEU A 186 -22.26 25.88 -22.14
N ALA A 187 -22.80 26.32 -21.00
CA ALA A 187 -23.63 25.56 -20.08
C ALA A 187 -25.10 26.02 -20.22
N LEU A 188 -25.97 25.18 -20.79
CA LEU A 188 -27.37 25.55 -21.02
C LEU A 188 -28.31 24.91 -19.99
N GLU A 189 -29.31 25.66 -19.51
CA GLU A 189 -30.34 25.18 -18.58
C GLU A 189 -31.35 24.23 -19.29
N THR A 190 -30.86 23.09 -19.78
CA THR A 190 -31.62 22.06 -20.49
C THR A 190 -31.08 20.67 -20.17
N ARG A 191 -31.91 19.64 -20.32
CA ARG A 191 -31.45 18.24 -20.22
C ARG A 191 -30.90 17.69 -21.53
N LYS A 192 -31.27 18.28 -22.66
CA LYS A 192 -30.86 17.82 -23.99
C LYS A 192 -30.33 18.98 -24.79
N ILE A 193 -29.16 18.78 -25.39
CA ILE A 193 -28.53 19.78 -26.25
C ILE A 193 -29.02 19.55 -27.69
N SER A 194 -29.68 20.56 -28.24
CA SER A 194 -29.98 20.57 -29.68
C SER A 194 -28.69 20.76 -30.45
N ARG A 195 -28.47 19.90 -31.46
CA ARG A 195 -27.37 20.04 -32.43
C ARG A 195 -27.84 20.66 -33.74
N VAL A 196 -29.14 20.95 -33.86
CA VAL A 196 -29.73 21.49 -35.08
C VAL A 196 -29.16 22.89 -35.31
N GLY A 197 -28.66 23.12 -36.52
CA GLY A 197 -28.11 24.40 -36.97
C GLY A 197 -26.75 24.77 -36.40
N LEU A 198 -26.11 23.90 -35.60
CA LEU A 198 -24.77 24.13 -35.06
C LEU A 198 -23.68 23.54 -35.95
N ASN A 199 -22.56 24.25 -36.06
CA ASN A 199 -21.37 23.78 -36.75
C ASN A 199 -20.89 22.43 -36.18
N LYS A 200 -20.48 21.50 -37.05
CA LYS A 200 -19.96 20.17 -36.68
C LYS A 200 -18.67 20.22 -35.86
N SER A 201 -17.92 21.31 -35.90
CA SER A 201 -16.73 21.51 -35.07
C SER A 201 -17.05 21.75 -33.59
N ILE A 202 -18.31 22.07 -33.27
CA ILE A 202 -18.76 22.31 -31.89
C ILE A 202 -18.97 20.99 -31.17
N ASN A 203 -18.31 20.83 -30.02
CA ASN A 203 -18.44 19.66 -29.16
C ASN A 203 -19.70 19.76 -28.29
N ALA A 204 -20.86 19.49 -28.88
CA ALA A 204 -22.15 19.52 -28.18
C ALA A 204 -22.58 18.12 -27.69
N THR A 205 -22.64 17.92 -26.38
CA THR A 205 -23.03 16.62 -25.77
C THR A 205 -23.84 16.81 -24.49
N ASP A 206 -24.84 15.95 -24.31
CA ASP A 206 -25.63 15.80 -23.08
C ASP A 206 -25.31 14.48 -22.34
N ASN A 207 -24.31 13.73 -22.82
CA ASN A 207 -23.87 12.48 -22.21
C ASN A 207 -22.82 12.74 -21.11
N PRO A 208 -23.12 12.41 -19.83
CA PRO A 208 -22.21 12.63 -18.71
C PRO A 208 -20.86 11.92 -18.86
N GLU A 209 -20.84 10.69 -19.37
CA GLU A 209 -19.62 9.92 -19.55
C GLU A 209 -18.68 10.53 -20.59
N ILE A 210 -19.21 11.06 -21.70
CA ILE A 210 -18.42 11.78 -22.71
C ILE A 210 -17.83 13.06 -22.12
N ILE A 211 -18.61 13.82 -21.33
CA ILE A 211 -18.13 15.04 -20.68
C ILE A 211 -17.01 14.69 -19.69
N PHE A 212 -17.21 13.65 -18.88
CA PHE A 212 -16.18 13.15 -17.98
C PHE A 212 -14.91 12.72 -18.72
N GLU A 213 -15.04 12.01 -19.84
CA GLU A 213 -13.92 11.62 -20.70
C GLU A 213 -13.20 12.82 -21.29
N GLN A 214 -13.90 13.86 -21.72
CA GLN A 214 -13.30 15.09 -22.23
C GLN A 214 -12.52 15.84 -21.14
N MET A 215 -13.10 15.95 -19.94
CA MET A 215 -12.46 16.61 -18.80
C MET A 215 -11.24 15.86 -18.28
N THR A 216 -11.33 14.53 -18.26
CA THR A 216 -10.33 13.70 -17.57
C THR A 216 -9.45 12.93 -18.53
N GLY A 217 -9.79 12.75 -19.80
CA GLY A 217 -9.16 11.75 -20.68
C GLY A 217 -9.45 10.30 -20.27
N CYS A 218 -10.49 10.05 -19.46
CA CYS A 218 -10.86 8.72 -18.98
C CYS A 218 -12.14 8.22 -19.65
N ARG A 219 -12.05 7.07 -20.29
CA ARG A 219 -13.25 6.39 -20.75
C ARG A 219 -13.80 5.47 -19.66
N ILE A 220 -15.02 5.75 -19.22
CA ILE A 220 -15.79 4.90 -18.30
C ILE A 220 -16.90 4.22 -19.11
N GLU A 221 -17.13 2.93 -18.86
CA GLU A 221 -18.23 2.22 -19.51
C GLU A 221 -19.58 2.69 -18.96
N CYS A 222 -20.57 2.82 -19.84
CA CYS A 222 -21.88 3.35 -19.48
C CYS A 222 -22.54 2.51 -18.38
N GLY A 223 -23.03 3.19 -17.34
CA GLY A 223 -23.69 2.54 -16.20
C GLY A 223 -22.75 1.95 -15.15
N GLU A 224 -21.43 2.03 -15.31
CA GLU A 224 -20.50 1.59 -14.27
C GLU A 224 -20.47 2.52 -13.05
N ILE A 225 -20.69 3.82 -13.28
CA ILE A 225 -20.61 4.88 -12.27
C ILE A 225 -21.67 5.93 -12.59
N ASP A 226 -22.36 6.43 -11.56
CA ASP A 226 -23.27 7.56 -11.69
C ASP A 226 -22.47 8.88 -11.75
N ILE A 227 -22.03 9.24 -12.96
CA ILE A 227 -21.25 10.46 -13.21
C ILE A 227 -22.08 11.72 -12.90
N GLU A 228 -23.39 11.70 -13.11
CA GLU A 228 -24.25 12.83 -12.77
C GLU A 228 -24.28 13.06 -11.25
N ALA A 229 -24.32 12.00 -10.44
CA ALA A 229 -24.22 12.12 -9.00
C ALA A 229 -22.86 12.71 -8.58
N LEU A 230 -21.75 12.30 -9.20
CA LEU A 230 -20.43 12.86 -8.94
C LEU A 230 -20.37 14.38 -9.25
N PHE A 231 -20.88 14.79 -10.41
CA PHE A 231 -20.93 16.20 -10.79
C PHE A 231 -21.84 17.02 -9.87
N ARG A 232 -22.96 16.45 -9.43
CA ARG A 232 -23.86 17.06 -8.45
C ARG A 232 -23.15 17.30 -7.10
N GLU A 233 -22.34 16.34 -6.64
CA GLU A 233 -21.55 16.53 -5.41
C GLU A 233 -20.52 17.65 -5.57
N CYS A 234 -19.80 17.69 -6.69
CA CYS A 234 -18.85 18.76 -6.99
C CYS A 234 -19.52 20.15 -6.99
N LYS A 235 -20.67 20.28 -7.66
CA LYS A 235 -21.47 21.51 -7.69
C LYS A 235 -21.96 21.94 -6.31
N THR A 236 -22.50 21.00 -5.53
CA THR A 236 -23.05 21.28 -4.19
C THR A 236 -21.97 21.86 -3.28
N LYS A 237 -20.72 21.45 -3.46
CA LYS A 237 -19.55 21.97 -2.74
C LYS A 237 -18.89 23.18 -3.39
N SER A 238 -19.30 23.56 -4.60
CA SER A 238 -18.65 24.58 -5.42
C SER A 238 -17.15 24.32 -5.64
N ILE A 239 -16.80 23.06 -5.94
CA ILE A 239 -15.42 22.64 -6.23
C ILE A 239 -15.32 21.96 -7.59
N THR A 240 -14.13 22.04 -8.19
CA THR A 240 -13.79 21.31 -9.41
C THR A 240 -13.67 19.81 -9.15
N LEU A 241 -13.71 19.01 -10.22
CA LEU A 241 -13.47 17.56 -10.13
C LEU A 241 -12.09 17.25 -9.54
N SER A 242 -11.04 17.99 -9.91
CA SER A 242 -9.70 17.77 -9.33
C SER A 242 -9.70 18.04 -7.82
N GLN A 243 -10.29 19.15 -7.37
CA GLN A 243 -10.39 19.46 -5.95
C GLN A 243 -11.19 18.41 -5.19
N TYR A 244 -12.30 17.92 -5.76
CA TYR A 244 -13.06 16.82 -5.16
C TYR A 244 -12.19 15.56 -5.00
N MET A 245 -11.38 15.20 -6.02
CA MET A 245 -10.47 14.06 -5.93
C MET A 245 -9.35 14.29 -4.92
N ASP A 246 -8.79 15.50 -4.86
CA ASP A 246 -7.76 15.87 -3.89
C ASP A 246 -8.31 15.82 -2.45
N GLU A 247 -9.57 16.18 -2.22
CA GLU A 247 -10.24 16.00 -0.92
C GLU A 247 -10.40 14.52 -0.53
N LYS A 248 -10.74 13.66 -1.49
CA LYS A 248 -11.05 12.24 -1.24
C LYS A 248 -9.82 11.35 -1.16
N ILE A 249 -8.82 11.65 -1.99
CA ILE A 249 -7.62 10.83 -2.19
C ILE A 249 -6.39 11.43 -1.52
N GLY A 250 -6.35 12.76 -1.39
CA GLY A 250 -5.18 13.50 -0.97
C GLY A 250 -4.24 13.84 -2.13
N LEU A 251 -3.18 14.57 -1.79
CA LEU A 251 -2.16 15.06 -2.72
C LEU A 251 -0.95 14.12 -2.82
N THR A 252 -0.93 13.05 -2.04
CA THR A 252 0.18 12.10 -2.01
C THR A 252 0.30 11.33 -3.32
N THR A 253 1.54 10.95 -3.64
CA THR A 253 1.88 10.06 -4.74
C THR A 253 2.45 8.73 -4.24
N ASP A 254 2.54 8.53 -2.92
CA ASP A 254 3.05 7.31 -2.32
C ASP A 254 2.04 6.16 -2.54
N PRO A 255 2.41 5.08 -3.25
CA PRO A 255 1.52 3.93 -3.47
C PRO A 255 0.97 3.33 -2.17
N ARG A 256 1.74 3.38 -1.07
CA ARG A 256 1.32 2.87 0.23
C ARG A 256 0.13 3.64 0.80
N GLU A 257 0.25 4.96 0.87
CA GLU A 257 -0.83 5.84 1.35
C GLU A 257 -2.07 5.75 0.44
N LEU A 258 -1.86 5.71 -0.87
CA LEU A 258 -2.95 5.59 -1.84
C LEU A 258 -3.66 4.25 -1.77
N PHE A 259 -2.95 3.15 -1.48
CA PHE A 259 -3.57 1.86 -1.18
C PHE A 259 -4.48 1.95 0.06
N VAL A 260 -4.00 2.54 1.16
CA VAL A 260 -4.79 2.70 2.39
C VAL A 260 -6.06 3.51 2.11
N THR A 261 -5.94 4.59 1.34
CA THR A 261 -7.08 5.41 0.92
C THR A 261 -8.07 4.62 0.04
N LEU A 262 -7.60 3.79 -0.90
CA LEU A 262 -8.51 2.93 -1.68
C LEU A 262 -9.23 1.89 -0.80
N VAL A 263 -8.55 1.37 0.23
CA VAL A 263 -9.15 0.42 1.19
C VAL A 263 -10.17 1.08 2.11
N SER A 264 -10.02 2.36 2.44
CA SER A 264 -11.01 3.09 3.24
C SER A 264 -12.29 3.41 2.45
N HIS A 265 -12.18 3.50 1.13
CA HIS A 265 -13.28 3.83 0.21
C HIS A 265 -13.90 2.64 -0.54
N LEU A 266 -13.65 1.39 -0.13
CA LEU A 266 -14.12 0.20 -0.88
C LEU A 266 -15.63 0.16 -1.16
N ASN A 267 -16.47 0.86 -0.40
CA ASN A 267 -17.91 0.90 -0.65
C ASN A 267 -18.39 2.25 -1.20
N ASP A 268 -17.48 3.15 -1.56
CA ASP A 268 -17.83 4.44 -2.16
C ASP A 268 -18.29 4.21 -3.62
N PRO A 269 -19.43 4.81 -4.04
CA PRO A 269 -19.95 4.65 -5.39
C PRO A 269 -18.98 5.14 -6.48
N PHE A 270 -18.04 6.03 -6.14
CA PHE A 270 -17.05 6.59 -7.07
C PHE A 270 -15.69 5.91 -6.98
N TRP A 271 -15.57 4.77 -6.29
CA TRP A 271 -14.28 4.09 -6.08
C TRP A 271 -13.49 3.82 -7.36
N LYS A 272 -14.17 3.46 -8.46
CA LYS A 272 -13.50 3.27 -9.77
C LYS A 272 -12.89 4.57 -10.32
N VAL A 273 -13.51 5.72 -10.07
CA VAL A 273 -12.96 7.02 -10.43
C VAL A 273 -11.69 7.29 -9.64
N TYR A 274 -11.68 6.92 -8.35
CA TYR A 274 -10.50 7.04 -7.49
C TYR A 274 -9.33 6.22 -8.02
N CYS A 275 -9.57 4.98 -8.45
CA CYS A 275 -8.54 4.15 -9.08
C CYS A 275 -7.94 4.81 -10.32
N TYR A 276 -8.78 5.36 -11.20
CA TYR A 276 -8.30 6.06 -12.39
C TYR A 276 -7.45 7.29 -12.03
N TYR A 277 -7.94 8.11 -11.10
CA TYR A 277 -7.24 9.30 -10.66
C TYR A 277 -5.88 8.97 -10.06
N ILE A 278 -5.81 7.91 -9.25
CA ILE A 278 -4.57 7.38 -8.68
C ILE A 278 -3.62 6.89 -9.77
N MET A 279 -4.10 6.13 -10.76
CA MET A 279 -3.28 5.62 -11.86
C MET A 279 -2.55 6.70 -12.66
N LYS A 280 -3.07 7.93 -12.68
CA LYS A 280 -2.42 9.07 -13.34
C LYS A 280 -1.30 9.72 -12.52
N LYS A 281 -1.37 9.57 -11.19
CA LYS A 281 -0.44 10.22 -10.26
C LYS A 281 0.72 9.31 -9.85
N ILE A 282 0.51 7.99 -9.81
CA ILE A 282 1.49 7.04 -9.29
C ILE A 282 2.52 6.63 -10.34
N ASN A 283 3.67 6.16 -9.88
CA ASN A 283 4.68 5.55 -10.73
C ASN A 283 4.07 4.33 -11.45
N PRO A 284 4.09 4.27 -12.80
CA PRO A 284 3.46 3.17 -13.56
C PRO A 284 4.09 1.80 -13.26
N ASN A 285 5.31 1.79 -12.71
CA ASN A 285 6.03 0.58 -12.34
C ASN A 285 5.83 0.16 -10.88
N CYS A 286 5.10 0.89 -10.04
CA CYS A 286 4.82 0.44 -8.67
C CYS A 286 3.85 -0.75 -8.63
N PHE A 287 3.80 -1.48 -7.52
CA PHE A 287 2.94 -2.65 -7.38
C PHE A 287 1.45 -2.30 -7.43
N LEU A 288 1.03 -1.21 -6.77
CA LEU A 288 -0.34 -0.72 -6.84
C LEU A 288 -0.77 -0.43 -8.29
N SER A 289 0.11 0.15 -9.10
CA SER A 289 -0.14 0.38 -10.53
C SER A 289 -0.39 -0.93 -11.27
N LYS A 290 0.44 -1.98 -11.02
CA LYS A 290 0.22 -3.31 -11.62
C LYS A 290 -1.13 -3.89 -11.22
N VAL A 291 -1.53 -3.74 -9.96
CA VAL A 291 -2.84 -4.20 -9.46
C VAL A 291 -3.98 -3.45 -10.15
N LEU A 292 -3.92 -2.11 -10.22
CA LEU A 292 -4.98 -1.28 -10.80
C LEU A 292 -5.09 -1.38 -12.32
N SER A 293 -3.98 -1.67 -13.03
CA SER A 293 -3.96 -1.84 -14.49
C SER A 293 -4.91 -2.94 -14.99
N GLN A 294 -5.27 -3.86 -14.10
CA GLN A 294 -6.15 -5.00 -14.34
C GLN A 294 -7.60 -4.69 -14.00
N LYS A 295 -7.91 -3.42 -13.74
CA LYS A 295 -9.25 -2.87 -13.51
C LYS A 295 -10.06 -3.67 -12.47
N PRO A 296 -9.52 -3.89 -11.26
CA PRO A 296 -10.26 -4.60 -10.22
C PRO A 296 -11.56 -3.87 -9.88
N THR A 297 -12.54 -4.61 -9.39
CA THR A 297 -13.72 -4.04 -8.74
C THR A 297 -13.39 -3.76 -7.27
N TYR A 298 -14.19 -2.94 -6.61
CA TYR A 298 -14.02 -2.71 -5.18
C TYR A 298 -14.09 -4.01 -4.33
N LYS A 299 -14.85 -5.01 -4.78
CA LYS A 299 -14.93 -6.33 -4.12
C LYS A 299 -13.67 -7.17 -4.33
N SER A 300 -13.06 -7.09 -5.51
CA SER A 300 -11.93 -7.93 -5.89
C SER A 300 -10.57 -7.27 -5.63
N PHE A 301 -10.54 -5.96 -5.34
CA PHE A 301 -9.31 -5.20 -5.17
C PHE A 301 -8.36 -5.80 -4.13
N LEU A 302 -8.86 -6.04 -2.91
CA LEU A 302 -8.01 -6.52 -1.83
C LEU A 302 -7.50 -7.94 -2.08
N HIS A 303 -8.35 -8.82 -2.61
CA HIS A 303 -7.95 -10.16 -3.03
C HIS A 303 -6.85 -10.09 -4.09
N ARG A 304 -7.02 -9.24 -5.12
CA ARG A 304 -6.02 -9.09 -6.16
C ARG A 304 -4.70 -8.54 -5.62
N TYR A 305 -4.75 -7.55 -4.74
CA TYR A 305 -3.57 -6.94 -4.13
C TYR A 305 -2.80 -7.94 -3.24
N VAL A 306 -3.52 -8.77 -2.49
CA VAL A 306 -2.92 -9.70 -1.52
C VAL A 306 -2.53 -11.05 -2.14
N VAL A 307 -3.28 -11.55 -3.12
CA VAL A 307 -3.21 -12.93 -3.62
C VAL A 307 -2.87 -12.99 -5.10
N ASP A 308 -3.72 -12.46 -5.98
CA ASP A 308 -3.60 -12.73 -7.42
C ASP A 308 -2.38 -12.05 -8.05
N ALA A 309 -2.20 -10.74 -7.82
CA ALA A 309 -1.08 -10.00 -8.41
C ALA A 309 0.30 -10.49 -7.89
N PRO A 310 0.48 -10.81 -6.59
CA PRO A 310 1.71 -11.44 -6.12
C PRO A 310 2.03 -12.74 -6.85
N ILE A 311 1.03 -13.60 -7.11
CA ILE A 311 1.20 -14.88 -7.83
C ILE A 311 1.62 -14.63 -9.29
N GLU A 312 0.95 -13.70 -9.97
CA GLU A 312 1.26 -13.34 -11.36
C GLU A 312 2.69 -12.74 -11.49
N LEU A 313 3.17 -12.07 -10.45
CA LEU A 313 4.42 -11.31 -10.45
C LEU A 313 5.58 -12.02 -9.71
N ILE A 314 5.45 -13.30 -9.35
CA ILE A 314 6.49 -14.07 -8.65
C ILE A 314 7.84 -14.00 -9.38
N ASN A 315 7.81 -14.11 -10.71
CA ASN A 315 9.00 -14.16 -11.56
C ASN A 315 9.32 -12.81 -12.23
N ASP A 316 8.66 -11.72 -11.83
CA ASP A 316 8.94 -10.39 -12.36
C ASP A 316 10.32 -9.90 -11.90
N THR A 317 11.02 -9.16 -12.76
CA THR A 317 12.34 -8.60 -12.42
C THR A 317 12.30 -7.61 -11.25
N ASN A 318 11.13 -7.02 -10.98
CA ASN A 318 10.89 -6.09 -9.88
C ASN A 318 10.17 -6.75 -8.68
N ALA A 319 10.04 -8.09 -8.64
CA ALA A 319 9.25 -8.80 -7.63
C ALA A 319 9.63 -8.44 -6.19
N GLU A 320 10.92 -8.20 -5.90
CA GLU A 320 11.37 -7.80 -4.56
C GLU A 320 10.86 -6.41 -4.15
N ILE A 321 10.84 -5.45 -5.10
CA ILE A 321 10.29 -4.11 -4.87
C ILE A 321 8.78 -4.22 -4.62
N TYR A 322 8.10 -5.06 -5.40
CA TYR A 322 6.66 -5.26 -5.27
C TYR A 322 6.26 -5.94 -3.98
N ALA A 323 7.01 -6.95 -3.55
CA ALA A 323 6.80 -7.60 -2.27
C ALA A 323 6.97 -6.60 -1.12
N LYS A 324 7.99 -5.72 -1.16
CA LYS A 324 8.21 -4.68 -0.13
C LYS A 324 7.07 -3.66 -0.09
N GLU A 325 6.58 -3.22 -1.25
CA GLU A 325 5.43 -2.31 -1.32
C GLU A 325 4.17 -2.96 -0.76
N ARG A 326 3.88 -4.22 -1.14
CA ARG A 326 2.73 -5.00 -0.66
C ARG A 326 2.73 -5.10 0.87
N SER A 327 3.81 -5.61 1.46
CA SER A 327 3.88 -5.79 2.92
C SER A 327 3.81 -4.47 3.67
N SER A 328 4.42 -3.41 3.14
CA SER A 328 4.36 -2.08 3.76
C SER A 328 2.95 -1.51 3.75
N SER A 329 2.21 -1.70 2.66
CA SER A 329 0.83 -1.24 2.52
C SER A 329 -0.15 -2.03 3.39
N LEU A 330 0.05 -3.35 3.51
CA LEU A 330 -0.80 -4.19 4.37
C LEU A 330 -0.61 -3.91 5.87
N ARG A 331 0.58 -3.46 6.29
CA ARG A 331 0.86 -3.06 7.68
C ARG A 331 0.01 -1.88 8.16
N ASP A 332 -0.50 -1.05 7.25
CA ASP A 332 -1.27 0.15 7.59
C ASP A 332 -2.79 -0.05 7.62
N ILE A 333 -3.25 -1.28 7.35
CA ILE A 333 -4.66 -1.62 7.45
C ILE A 333 -4.87 -2.68 8.53
N SER A 334 -6.09 -2.76 9.05
CA SER A 334 -6.44 -3.73 10.10
C SER A 334 -6.21 -5.18 9.64
N GLN A 335 -5.48 -5.97 10.44
CA GLN A 335 -5.16 -7.36 10.16
C GLN A 335 -6.37 -8.22 9.74
N GLY A 336 -7.53 -7.99 10.35
CA GLY A 336 -8.78 -8.71 10.01
C GLY A 336 -9.23 -8.57 8.54
N LYS A 337 -8.70 -7.60 7.79
CA LYS A 337 -8.99 -7.44 6.36
C LYS A 337 -8.14 -8.35 5.45
N TYR A 338 -6.92 -8.71 5.85
CA TYR A 338 -5.97 -9.34 4.94
C TYR A 338 -5.36 -10.68 5.42
N VAL A 339 -5.40 -11.00 6.71
CA VAL A 339 -4.74 -12.23 7.24
C VAL A 339 -5.26 -13.49 6.56
N ALA A 340 -6.58 -13.61 6.35
CA ALA A 340 -7.15 -14.76 5.64
C ALA A 340 -6.70 -14.83 4.17
N LEU A 341 -6.53 -13.67 3.51
CA LEU A 341 -6.03 -13.60 2.15
C LEU A 341 -4.54 -13.95 2.08
N VAL A 342 -3.74 -13.56 3.07
CA VAL A 342 -2.33 -13.97 3.15
C VAL A 342 -2.22 -15.48 3.36
N ALA A 343 -3.05 -16.08 4.23
CA ALA A 343 -3.11 -17.53 4.39
C ALA A 343 -3.48 -18.25 3.07
N GLU A 344 -4.42 -17.70 2.30
CA GLU A 344 -4.75 -18.18 0.97
C GLU A 344 -3.56 -18.06 0.00
N PHE A 345 -2.88 -16.91 -0.03
CA PHE A 345 -1.67 -16.71 -0.82
C PHE A 345 -0.62 -17.78 -0.50
N VAL A 346 -0.30 -17.98 0.79
CA VAL A 346 0.64 -19.00 1.27
C VAL A 346 0.23 -20.39 0.74
N SER A 347 -1.06 -20.75 0.85
CA SER A 347 -1.59 -22.01 0.35
C SER A 347 -1.35 -22.21 -1.16
N ARG A 348 -1.46 -21.14 -1.96
CA ARG A 348 -1.28 -21.20 -3.42
C ARG A 348 0.19 -21.30 -3.84
N VAL A 349 1.14 -20.96 -2.96
CA VAL A 349 2.58 -20.90 -3.30
C VAL A 349 3.46 -21.92 -2.56
N LYS A 350 2.89 -22.92 -1.87
CA LYS A 350 3.60 -23.91 -1.01
C LYS A 350 4.82 -24.63 -1.62
N ASN A 351 4.93 -24.68 -2.94
CA ASN A 351 6.04 -25.34 -3.65
C ASN A 351 6.74 -24.42 -4.66
N GLU A 352 6.49 -23.11 -4.58
CA GLU A 352 7.05 -22.13 -5.51
C GLU A 352 8.21 -21.38 -4.85
N PRO A 353 9.47 -21.77 -5.08
CA PRO A 353 10.62 -21.20 -4.35
C PRO A 353 10.80 -19.70 -4.57
N ASN A 354 10.45 -19.19 -5.76
CA ASN A 354 10.60 -17.75 -6.07
C ASN A 354 9.61 -16.88 -5.29
N SER A 355 8.54 -17.48 -4.73
CA SER A 355 7.60 -16.75 -3.88
C SER A 355 8.15 -16.37 -2.50
N THR A 356 9.35 -16.83 -2.11
CA THR A 356 9.86 -16.66 -0.74
C THR A 356 9.89 -15.20 -0.31
N ILE A 357 10.31 -14.29 -1.18
CA ILE A 357 10.37 -12.84 -0.93
C ILE A 357 8.99 -12.21 -0.62
N TRP A 358 7.89 -12.87 -1.02
CA TRP A 358 6.51 -12.43 -0.81
C TRP A 358 5.91 -12.90 0.52
N LEU A 359 6.59 -13.77 1.26
CA LEU A 359 6.22 -14.24 2.60
C LEU A 359 6.65 -13.22 3.68
N ASN A 360 6.26 -11.97 3.49
CA ASN A 360 6.81 -10.81 4.19
C ASN A 360 5.77 -9.96 4.93
N CYS A 361 4.55 -10.48 5.14
CA CYS A 361 3.53 -9.81 5.95
C CYS A 361 3.60 -10.17 7.44
N ASN A 362 4.58 -10.99 7.85
CA ASN A 362 4.83 -11.41 9.23
C ASN A 362 3.64 -12.14 9.87
N THR A 363 2.84 -12.85 9.07
CA THR A 363 1.73 -13.69 9.56
C THR A 363 2.23 -15.06 10.05
N VAL A 364 1.45 -15.72 10.90
CA VAL A 364 1.78 -17.07 11.41
C VAL A 364 1.90 -18.07 10.25
N GLU A 365 1.01 -17.98 9.27
CA GLU A 365 0.99 -18.87 8.10
C GLU A 365 2.26 -18.70 7.24
N GLU A 366 2.72 -17.46 7.03
CA GLU A 366 3.99 -17.22 6.33
C GLU A 366 5.18 -17.75 7.12
N LYS A 367 5.21 -17.60 8.45
CA LYS A 367 6.30 -18.11 9.29
C LYS A 367 6.36 -19.64 9.27
N CYS A 368 5.21 -20.31 9.32
CA CYS A 368 5.11 -21.77 9.19
C CYS A 368 5.61 -22.23 7.81
N GLU A 369 5.23 -21.52 6.75
CA GLU A 369 5.70 -21.82 5.39
C GLU A 369 7.22 -21.59 5.23
N LEU A 370 7.79 -20.56 5.86
CA LEU A 370 9.24 -20.33 5.87
C LEU A 370 9.99 -21.48 6.57
N ILE A 371 9.48 -21.99 7.70
CA ILE A 371 10.02 -23.19 8.37
C ILE A 371 9.94 -24.42 7.44
N SER A 372 8.80 -24.63 6.79
CA SER A 372 8.61 -25.72 5.82
C SER A 372 9.65 -25.65 4.68
N ARG A 373 9.96 -24.45 4.16
CA ARG A 373 10.95 -24.28 3.08
C ARG A 373 12.37 -24.61 3.50
N VAL A 374 12.76 -24.31 4.75
CA VAL A 374 14.06 -24.74 5.28
C VAL A 374 14.17 -26.27 5.22
N SER A 375 13.10 -26.98 5.57
CA SER A 375 13.05 -28.46 5.54
C SER A 375 13.29 -29.07 4.16
N ILE A 376 12.95 -28.34 3.09
CA ILE A 376 13.06 -28.84 1.70
C ILE A 376 14.39 -28.44 1.05
N THR A 377 14.92 -27.26 1.39
CA THR A 377 16.01 -26.63 0.63
C THR A 377 17.36 -26.68 1.31
N ASP A 378 17.41 -26.95 2.62
CA ASP A 378 18.65 -26.92 3.39
C ASP A 378 19.45 -28.24 3.29
N THR A 379 20.44 -28.22 2.40
CA THR A 379 21.42 -29.30 2.21
C THR A 379 22.71 -29.10 3.00
N LYS A 380 22.87 -27.97 3.71
CA LYS A 380 24.14 -27.52 4.30
C LYS A 380 24.05 -27.18 5.79
N GLN A 381 22.91 -27.42 6.44
CA GLN A 381 22.64 -27.02 7.82
C GLN A 381 22.72 -25.49 8.00
N SER A 382 22.26 -24.74 6.99
CA SER A 382 22.28 -23.27 6.97
C SER A 382 21.03 -22.70 6.33
N ILE A 383 20.46 -21.65 6.92
CA ILE A 383 19.30 -20.96 6.37
C ILE A 383 19.73 -20.00 5.25
N SER A 384 18.91 -19.88 4.21
CA SER A 384 19.18 -18.92 3.13
C SER A 384 19.06 -17.47 3.62
N SER A 385 19.86 -16.57 3.06
CA SER A 385 19.86 -15.15 3.46
C SER A 385 18.48 -14.49 3.35
N THR A 386 17.67 -14.89 2.36
CA THR A 386 16.29 -14.40 2.21
C THR A 386 15.41 -14.84 3.38
N ILE A 387 15.46 -16.11 3.79
CA ILE A 387 14.66 -16.60 4.93
C ILE A 387 15.16 -15.96 6.22
N ALA A 388 16.48 -15.82 6.42
CA ALA A 388 17.05 -15.14 7.58
C ALA A 388 16.57 -13.68 7.71
N GLN A 389 16.42 -12.96 6.60
CA GLN A 389 15.86 -11.59 6.60
C GLN A 389 14.37 -11.56 6.95
N LEU A 390 13.58 -12.53 6.47
CA LEU A 390 12.13 -12.60 6.69
C LEU A 390 11.76 -13.20 8.04
N PHE A 391 12.61 -14.07 8.59
CA PHE A 391 12.41 -14.74 9.87
C PHE A 391 13.74 -14.84 10.65
N PRO A 392 14.23 -13.72 11.21
CA PRO A 392 15.52 -13.68 11.90
C PRO A 392 15.63 -14.63 13.09
N GLU A 393 14.54 -14.86 13.84
CA GLU A 393 14.56 -15.75 15.01
C GLU A 393 14.88 -17.21 14.62
N LEU A 394 14.48 -17.61 13.42
CA LEU A 394 14.82 -18.93 12.87
C LEU A 394 16.32 -19.03 12.57
N ASP A 395 16.93 -17.94 12.08
CA ASP A 395 18.38 -17.84 11.84
C ASP A 395 19.18 -17.85 13.16
N TYR A 396 18.70 -17.14 14.18
CA TYR A 396 19.33 -17.15 15.50
C TYR A 396 19.28 -18.52 16.15
N TYR A 397 18.20 -19.28 15.95
CA TYR A 397 18.14 -20.67 16.38
C TYR A 397 19.23 -21.54 15.70
N TYR A 398 19.55 -21.27 14.43
CA TYR A 398 20.62 -21.99 13.72
C TYR A 398 22.03 -21.52 14.04
N SER A 399 22.18 -20.37 14.72
CA SER A 399 23.48 -19.77 14.98
C SER A 399 24.42 -20.73 15.72
N GLU A 400 25.70 -20.62 15.38
CA GLU A 400 26.76 -21.40 16.04
C GLU A 400 26.84 -21.00 17.52
N TYR A 401 27.03 -22.00 18.38
CA TYR A 401 27.23 -21.79 19.82
C TYR A 401 28.08 -22.92 20.36
N GLU A 402 29.14 -22.56 21.08
CA GLU A 402 30.08 -23.50 21.68
C GLU A 402 29.56 -23.96 23.04
N TYR A 403 29.25 -25.25 23.15
CA TYR A 403 28.92 -25.90 24.41
C TYR A 403 30.19 -26.40 25.10
N ALA A 404 30.06 -26.95 26.31
CA ALA A 404 31.18 -27.37 27.15
C ALA A 404 32.18 -28.32 26.47
N THR A 405 31.75 -29.10 25.46
CA THR A 405 32.66 -29.91 24.64
C THR A 405 32.30 -29.87 23.15
N PRO A 406 33.26 -30.13 22.24
CA PRO A 406 32.99 -30.21 20.80
C PRO A 406 31.91 -31.23 20.43
N GLU A 407 31.78 -32.33 21.17
CA GLU A 407 30.75 -33.35 20.94
C GLU A 407 29.35 -32.81 21.25
N LEU A 408 29.19 -32.05 22.34
CA LEU A 408 27.92 -31.39 22.67
C LEU A 408 27.59 -30.28 21.67
N THR A 409 28.59 -29.50 21.25
CA THR A 409 28.45 -28.52 20.17
C THR A 409 27.95 -29.17 18.89
N ASN A 410 28.59 -30.26 18.47
CA ASN A 410 28.18 -30.99 17.28
C ASN A 410 26.79 -31.61 17.44
N TYR A 411 26.47 -32.13 18.63
CA TYR A 411 25.17 -32.71 18.94
C TYR A 411 24.05 -31.68 18.77
N PHE A 412 24.13 -30.54 19.46
CA PHE A 412 23.07 -29.54 19.41
C PHE A 412 22.93 -28.89 18.04
N ARG A 413 24.02 -28.66 17.31
CA ARG A 413 23.95 -28.20 15.91
C ARG A 413 23.10 -29.14 15.05
N HIS A 414 23.35 -30.45 15.14
CA HIS A 414 22.58 -31.44 14.39
C HIS A 414 21.16 -31.62 14.93
N TYR A 415 20.96 -31.53 16.26
CA TYR A 415 19.64 -31.58 16.88
C TYR A 415 18.73 -30.48 16.35
N ARG A 416 19.22 -29.22 16.34
CA ARG A 416 18.48 -28.06 15.84
C ARG A 416 18.12 -28.22 14.37
N TYR A 417 19.07 -28.66 13.54
CA TYR A 417 18.82 -28.98 12.14
C TYR A 417 17.72 -30.03 11.96
N HIS A 418 17.81 -31.17 12.65
CA HIS A 418 16.83 -32.25 12.55
C HIS A 418 15.46 -31.83 13.10
N LYS A 419 15.41 -31.02 14.17
CA LYS A 419 14.16 -30.49 14.74
C LYS A 419 13.42 -29.58 13.76
N VAL A 420 14.12 -28.63 13.15
CA VAL A 420 13.52 -27.68 12.19
C VAL A 420 13.10 -28.39 10.90
N THR A 421 13.97 -29.24 10.35
CA THR A 421 13.67 -29.97 9.11
C THR A 421 12.65 -31.10 9.29
N ASN A 422 12.32 -31.43 10.54
CA ASN A 422 11.52 -32.59 10.93
C ASN A 422 12.02 -33.88 10.25
N THR A 423 13.35 -34.04 10.19
CA THR A 423 14.05 -35.20 9.64
C THR A 423 14.88 -35.89 10.72
N LEU A 424 15.27 -37.15 10.48
CA LEU A 424 16.14 -37.87 11.40
C LEU A 424 16.96 -38.93 10.66
N THR A 425 18.22 -39.12 11.07
CA THR A 425 19.12 -40.14 10.53
C THR A 425 19.45 -41.20 11.57
N LEU A 426 19.77 -42.42 11.12
CA LEU A 426 20.21 -43.51 12.01
C LEU A 426 21.51 -43.17 12.75
N ASP A 427 22.41 -42.41 12.12
CA ASP A 427 23.67 -42.01 12.73
C ASP A 427 23.44 -41.01 13.87
N PHE A 428 22.50 -40.06 13.69
CA PHE A 428 22.13 -39.14 14.77
C PHE A 428 21.43 -39.86 15.94
N ILE A 429 20.60 -40.88 15.66
CA ILE A 429 19.99 -41.71 16.72
C ILE A 429 21.08 -42.43 17.54
N LYS A 430 22.05 -43.05 16.88
CA LYS A 430 23.18 -43.69 17.57
C LYS A 430 24.01 -42.69 18.37
N LEU A 431 24.21 -41.48 17.85
CA LEU A 431 24.86 -40.41 18.58
C LEU A 431 24.08 -40.05 19.84
N ALA A 432 22.77 -39.86 19.75
CA ALA A 432 21.90 -39.54 20.88
C ALA A 432 21.84 -40.65 21.95
N GLU A 433 22.00 -41.91 21.56
CA GLU A 433 22.05 -43.05 22.47
C GLU A 433 23.41 -43.21 23.17
N SER A 434 24.50 -42.97 22.44
CA SER A 434 25.87 -43.23 22.91
C SER A 434 26.52 -42.05 23.63
N LEU A 435 26.13 -40.81 23.30
CA LEU A 435 26.73 -39.62 23.89
C LEU A 435 26.37 -39.51 25.38
N ALA A 436 27.40 -39.41 26.22
CA ALA A 436 27.25 -39.14 27.64
C ALA A 436 27.51 -37.65 27.92
N ILE A 437 26.76 -37.08 28.85
CA ILE A 437 27.02 -35.72 29.32
C ILE A 437 28.32 -35.71 30.12
N PRO A 438 29.34 -34.94 29.72
CA PRO A 438 30.63 -34.89 30.41
C PRO A 438 30.52 -34.32 31.84
N ASP A 439 31.40 -34.76 32.75
CA ASP A 439 31.42 -34.28 34.14
C ASP A 439 31.76 -32.80 34.28
N ILE A 440 32.38 -32.19 33.26
CA ILE A 440 32.66 -30.75 33.23
C ILE A 440 31.39 -29.90 33.13
N VAL A 441 30.28 -30.46 32.67
CA VAL A 441 28.98 -29.76 32.66
C VAL A 441 28.49 -29.68 34.11
N PRO A 442 28.20 -28.48 34.66
CA PRO A 442 27.77 -28.36 36.04
C PRO A 442 26.31 -28.82 36.23
N GLU A 443 25.95 -29.15 37.47
CA GLU A 443 24.57 -29.42 37.84
C GLU A 443 23.82 -28.10 38.07
N ARG A 444 22.61 -27.96 37.52
CA ARG A 444 21.79 -26.73 37.63
C ARG A 444 21.65 -26.26 39.07
N ASP A 445 21.36 -27.17 39.99
CA ASP A 445 21.12 -26.82 41.39
C ASP A 445 22.40 -26.34 42.09
N GLN A 446 23.57 -26.79 41.64
CA GLN A 446 24.85 -26.28 42.12
C GLN A 446 25.06 -24.84 41.64
N GLU A 447 24.76 -24.56 40.36
CA GLU A 447 24.84 -23.20 39.81
C GLU A 447 23.86 -22.25 40.50
N LEU A 448 22.60 -22.65 40.68
CA LEU A 448 21.61 -21.87 41.44
C LEU A 448 22.08 -21.56 42.86
N SER A 449 22.77 -22.48 43.53
CA SER A 449 23.26 -22.29 44.90
C SER A 449 24.25 -21.13 45.02
N ARG A 450 25.00 -20.81 43.95
CA ARG A 450 25.96 -19.69 43.91
C ARG A 450 25.28 -18.33 44.04
N PHE A 451 24.03 -18.23 43.57
CA PHE A 451 23.26 -16.99 43.52
C PHE A 451 22.14 -16.93 44.56
N LYS A 452 21.85 -18.03 45.28
CA LYS A 452 20.70 -18.16 46.19
C LYS A 452 20.63 -17.08 47.29
N ASN A 453 21.79 -16.57 47.71
CA ASN A 453 21.90 -15.55 48.76
C ASN A 453 21.93 -14.11 48.21
N GLU A 454 21.91 -13.91 46.88
CA GLU A 454 21.86 -12.58 46.28
C GLU A 454 20.44 -12.01 46.39
N THR A 455 20.31 -10.85 47.04
CA THR A 455 19.00 -10.24 47.33
C THR A 455 18.42 -9.47 46.15
N ASN A 456 19.25 -9.11 45.17
CA ASN A 456 18.85 -8.32 43.99
C ASN A 456 18.96 -9.10 42.67
N THR A 457 18.77 -10.42 42.77
CA THR A 457 18.82 -11.36 41.65
C THR A 457 17.49 -12.11 41.60
N ALA A 458 16.84 -12.08 40.44
CA ALA A 458 15.60 -12.79 40.18
C ALA A 458 15.84 -14.06 39.39
N LEU A 459 14.98 -15.06 39.60
CA LEU A 459 14.99 -16.31 38.85
C LEU A 459 13.76 -16.39 37.96
N LEU A 460 13.97 -16.58 36.66
CA LEU A 460 12.93 -16.85 35.68
C LEU A 460 13.01 -18.31 35.24
N LEU A 461 11.99 -19.08 35.58
CA LEU A 461 11.82 -20.46 35.13
C LEU A 461 10.98 -20.50 33.86
N VAL A 462 11.45 -21.27 32.88
CA VAL A 462 10.78 -21.50 31.61
C VAL A 462 10.60 -23.01 31.45
N ASP A 463 9.38 -23.47 31.69
CA ASP A 463 8.97 -24.88 31.68
C ASP A 463 9.19 -25.49 30.28
N GLY A 464 9.97 -26.57 30.21
CA GLY A 464 10.33 -27.26 28.97
C GLY A 464 11.42 -26.59 28.11
N LEU A 465 12.14 -25.58 28.62
CA LEU A 465 13.20 -24.90 27.86
C LEU A 465 14.54 -25.68 27.91
N GLY A 466 14.91 -26.31 26.79
CA GLY A 466 16.19 -27.00 26.66
C GLY A 466 17.34 -26.11 26.15
N ALA A 467 18.57 -26.61 26.30
CA ALA A 467 19.80 -25.90 25.94
C ALA A 467 19.96 -25.66 24.42
N GLU A 468 19.13 -26.26 23.57
CA GLU A 468 19.06 -25.98 22.14
C GLU A 468 18.65 -24.53 21.84
N TYR A 469 17.96 -23.85 22.75
CA TYR A 469 17.49 -22.48 22.54
C TYR A 469 18.52 -21.41 22.96
N ILE A 470 19.66 -21.80 23.54
CA ILE A 470 20.71 -20.86 23.96
C ILE A 470 21.14 -19.89 22.84
N PRO A 471 21.45 -20.34 21.61
CA PRO A 471 21.87 -19.43 20.54
C PRO A 471 20.84 -18.31 20.29
N LEU A 472 19.56 -18.67 20.18
CA LEU A 472 18.46 -17.72 20.01
C LEU A 472 18.38 -16.71 21.17
N ILE A 473 18.40 -17.20 22.41
CA ILE A 473 18.24 -16.35 23.59
C ILE A 473 19.42 -15.38 23.70
N VAL A 474 20.66 -15.87 23.55
CA VAL A 474 21.88 -15.06 23.62
C VAL A 474 21.88 -13.99 22.55
N THR A 475 21.63 -14.34 21.29
CA THR A 475 21.63 -13.37 20.18
C THR A 475 20.58 -12.28 20.36
N GLU A 476 19.38 -12.61 20.86
CA GLU A 476 18.36 -11.59 21.12
C GLU A 476 18.72 -10.70 22.32
N LEU A 477 19.26 -11.26 23.40
CA LEU A 477 19.72 -10.47 24.55
C LEU A 477 20.85 -9.48 24.17
N GLU A 478 21.80 -9.93 23.34
CA GLU A 478 22.88 -9.08 22.83
C GLU A 478 22.34 -7.95 21.95
N LYS A 479 21.38 -8.23 21.07
CA LYS A 479 20.70 -7.21 20.25
C LYS A 479 19.94 -6.18 21.08
N MET A 480 19.45 -6.58 22.26
CA MET A 480 18.82 -5.70 23.23
C MET A 480 19.84 -4.95 24.11
N SER A 481 21.14 -5.11 23.85
CA SER A 481 22.24 -4.50 24.61
C SER A 481 22.24 -4.89 26.09
N TYR A 482 21.79 -6.11 26.41
CA TYR A 482 21.95 -6.67 27.75
C TYR A 482 23.31 -7.32 27.90
N LYS A 483 23.87 -7.22 29.11
CA LYS A 483 25.11 -7.88 29.46
C LYS A 483 24.81 -9.31 29.90
N ILE A 484 25.42 -10.27 29.23
CA ILE A 484 25.39 -11.68 29.63
C ILE A 484 26.60 -11.93 30.52
N GLU A 485 26.38 -12.11 31.83
CA GLU A 485 27.44 -12.34 32.81
C GLU A 485 27.92 -13.79 32.81
N LEU A 486 26.99 -14.72 32.58
CA LEU A 486 27.23 -16.15 32.52
C LEU A 486 26.23 -16.75 31.54
N CYS A 487 26.69 -17.67 30.70
CA CYS A 487 25.83 -18.43 29.79
C CYS A 487 26.46 -19.80 29.58
N GLU A 488 25.80 -20.82 30.10
CA GLU A 488 26.23 -22.21 29.93
C GLU A 488 25.02 -23.16 29.91
N ALA A 489 25.23 -24.37 29.39
CA ALA A 489 24.27 -25.45 29.53
C ALA A 489 24.55 -26.18 30.85
N VAL A 490 23.49 -26.50 31.61
CA VAL A 490 23.58 -27.16 32.92
C VAL A 490 22.75 -28.43 32.94
N LYS A 491 23.21 -29.43 33.71
CA LYS A 491 22.50 -30.71 33.90
C LYS A 491 21.34 -30.56 34.86
N VAL A 492 20.19 -31.12 34.49
CA VAL A 492 19.06 -31.32 35.38
C VAL A 492 19.06 -32.73 35.97
N ARG A 493 18.24 -32.98 36.99
CA ARG A 493 18.12 -34.31 37.61
C ARG A 493 17.37 -35.25 36.66
N LEU A 494 17.73 -36.53 36.71
CA LEU A 494 16.98 -37.60 36.04
C LEU A 494 16.10 -38.34 37.06
N PRO A 495 14.85 -38.72 36.70
CA PRO A 495 14.17 -38.44 35.43
C PRO A 495 13.92 -36.93 35.21
N THR A 496 13.87 -36.48 33.95
CA THR A 496 13.71 -35.06 33.57
C THR A 496 12.26 -34.57 33.71
N SER A 497 11.43 -35.21 34.53
CA SER A 497 10.08 -34.71 34.80
C SER A 497 10.11 -33.67 35.92
N THR A 498 9.20 -32.68 35.84
CA THR A 498 9.08 -31.56 36.79
C THR A 498 9.06 -32.01 38.26
N GLU A 499 8.44 -33.15 38.55
CA GLU A 499 8.34 -33.68 39.92
C GLU A 499 9.70 -33.99 40.58
N PHE A 500 10.72 -34.33 39.79
CA PHE A 500 12.09 -34.59 40.25
C PHE A 500 12.98 -33.34 40.20
N ASN A 501 12.54 -32.30 39.50
CA ASN A 501 13.33 -31.11 39.18
C ASN A 501 12.82 -29.84 39.85
N LYS A 502 12.14 -29.97 40.99
CA LYS A 502 11.65 -28.82 41.76
C LYS A 502 12.81 -27.91 42.17
N ILE A 503 12.63 -26.62 41.92
CA ILE A 503 13.63 -25.60 42.23
C ILE A 503 13.23 -24.86 43.51
N ASP A 504 14.12 -24.90 44.51
CA ASP A 504 13.98 -24.14 45.75
C ASP A 504 14.73 -22.81 45.66
N TRP A 505 13.99 -21.76 45.33
CA TRP A 505 14.49 -20.38 45.19
C TRP A 505 13.87 -19.44 46.22
N ASN A 506 14.60 -18.37 46.54
CA ASN A 506 14.16 -17.35 47.50
C ASN A 506 12.95 -16.54 46.99
N ASN A 507 12.58 -15.47 47.70
CA ASN A 507 11.39 -14.66 47.39
C ASN A 507 11.40 -13.95 46.02
N ASN A 508 12.49 -13.99 45.25
CA ASN A 508 12.61 -13.34 43.93
C ASN A 508 12.36 -14.32 42.76
N LEU A 509 11.57 -15.37 42.97
CA LEU A 509 11.11 -16.24 41.90
C LEU A 509 10.04 -15.52 41.08
N LEU A 510 10.32 -15.31 39.80
CA LEU A 510 9.38 -14.69 38.87
C LEU A 510 8.29 -15.68 38.45
N PRO A 511 7.10 -15.22 38.03
CA PRO A 511 6.07 -16.12 37.52
C PRO A 511 6.59 -16.94 36.34
N GLU A 512 6.49 -18.26 36.46
CA GLU A 512 6.96 -19.23 35.48
C GLU A 512 6.33 -19.03 34.09
N ILE A 513 7.13 -19.25 33.05
CA ILE A 513 6.67 -19.26 31.66
C ILE A 513 6.42 -20.72 31.25
N LYS A 514 5.18 -21.03 30.87
CA LYS A 514 4.75 -22.39 30.53
C LYS A 514 4.49 -22.61 29.05
N GLY A 515 4.72 -21.59 28.22
CA GLY A 515 4.31 -21.61 26.81
C GLY A 515 4.98 -22.73 26.00
N ILE A 516 6.25 -23.04 26.28
CA ILE A 516 7.01 -24.08 25.57
C ILE A 516 6.48 -25.48 25.93
N ASP A 517 6.43 -25.83 27.22
CA ASP A 517 5.85 -27.08 27.70
C ASP A 517 4.38 -27.28 27.26
N ASN A 518 3.55 -26.25 27.40
CA ASN A 518 2.16 -26.31 26.96
C ASN A 518 2.03 -26.61 25.46
N THR A 519 2.92 -26.04 24.63
CA THR A 519 2.95 -26.28 23.19
C THR A 519 3.41 -27.70 22.87
N ALA A 520 4.41 -28.23 23.58
CA ALA A 520 4.88 -29.61 23.45
C ALA A 520 3.79 -30.65 23.77
N HIS A 521 2.92 -30.35 24.73
CA HIS A 521 1.83 -31.25 25.13
C HIS A 521 0.54 -31.08 24.31
N ASN A 522 0.11 -29.84 24.12
CA ASN A 522 -1.21 -29.52 23.58
C ASN A 522 -1.19 -29.07 22.12
N GLY A 523 -0.01 -28.76 21.58
CA GLY A 523 0.13 -28.01 20.33
C GLY A 523 -0.03 -26.51 20.56
N ALA A 524 0.28 -25.71 19.54
CA ALA A 524 0.19 -24.25 19.59
C ALA A 524 -1.24 -23.73 19.89
N ILE A 525 -2.26 -24.55 19.63
CA ILE A 525 -3.65 -24.28 20.00
C ILE A 525 -4.19 -25.48 20.77
N LYS A 526 -4.58 -25.23 22.01
CA LYS A 526 -5.10 -26.26 22.90
C LYS A 526 -6.36 -26.91 22.31
N ASN A 527 -6.39 -28.25 22.31
CA ASN A 527 -7.47 -29.08 21.78
C ASN A 527 -7.61 -29.08 20.24
N GLU A 528 -6.64 -28.53 19.50
CA GLU A 528 -6.59 -28.61 18.04
C GLU A 528 -5.36 -29.40 17.58
N ASN A 529 -5.46 -30.05 16.42
CA ASN A 529 -4.29 -30.67 15.81
C ASN A 529 -3.51 -29.59 15.04
N THR A 530 -2.35 -29.24 15.55
CA THR A 530 -1.43 -28.29 14.92
C THR A 530 -0.31 -28.99 14.15
N SER A 531 0.26 -28.31 13.14
CA SER A 531 1.42 -28.80 12.40
C SER A 531 2.71 -28.64 13.19
N VAL A 532 3.76 -29.37 12.80
CA VAL A 532 5.08 -29.30 13.44
C VAL A 532 5.66 -27.89 13.34
N GLU A 533 5.52 -27.26 12.17
CA GLU A 533 6.00 -25.90 11.90
C GLU A 533 5.28 -24.88 12.80
N ARG A 534 3.97 -25.04 13.00
CA ARG A 534 3.18 -24.14 13.86
C ARG A 534 3.58 -24.27 15.33
N ASN A 535 3.84 -25.49 15.81
CA ASN A 535 4.30 -25.72 17.17
C ASN A 535 5.70 -25.15 17.38
N PHE A 536 6.61 -25.38 16.43
CA PHE A 536 7.95 -24.84 16.52
C PHE A 536 7.95 -23.31 16.49
N TYR A 537 7.17 -22.71 15.59
CA TYR A 537 6.95 -21.26 15.56
C TYR A 537 6.45 -20.74 16.91
N GLU A 538 5.49 -21.41 17.54
CA GLU A 538 4.95 -21.00 18.84
C GLU A 538 6.02 -21.03 19.94
N SER A 539 6.89 -22.05 19.97
CA SER A 539 8.04 -22.07 20.91
C SER A 539 8.99 -20.89 20.69
N LEU A 540 9.31 -20.54 19.44
CA LEU A 540 10.13 -19.37 19.12
C LEU A 540 9.42 -18.06 19.54
N ARG A 541 8.10 -17.98 19.34
CA ARG A 541 7.27 -16.84 19.75
C ARG A 541 7.27 -16.67 21.26
N VAL A 542 7.14 -17.75 22.04
CA VAL A 542 7.19 -17.69 23.51
C VAL A 542 8.54 -17.16 23.99
N ILE A 543 9.65 -17.59 23.38
CA ILE A 543 10.97 -17.06 23.71
C ILE A 543 11.05 -15.56 23.40
N LYS A 544 10.67 -15.17 22.18
CA LYS A 544 10.79 -13.77 21.75
C LYS A 544 9.85 -12.82 22.51
N ASP A 545 8.58 -13.19 22.62
CA ASP A 545 7.51 -12.28 23.05
C ASP A 545 7.18 -12.42 24.54
N GLU A 546 7.49 -13.54 25.20
CA GLU A 546 7.19 -13.74 26.61
C GLU A 546 8.46 -13.72 27.47
N LEU A 547 9.44 -14.56 27.15
CA LEU A 547 10.69 -14.68 27.92
C LEU A 547 11.48 -13.37 27.91
N LEU A 548 11.82 -12.84 26.73
CA LEU A 548 12.64 -11.62 26.65
C LEU A 548 11.92 -10.41 27.27
N ASN A 549 10.62 -10.26 27.03
CA ASN A 549 9.83 -9.19 27.65
C ASN A 549 9.81 -9.31 29.19
N ARG A 550 9.77 -10.54 29.72
CA ARG A 550 9.85 -10.77 31.17
C ARG A 550 11.23 -10.41 31.72
N VAL A 551 12.30 -10.78 31.03
CA VAL A 551 13.68 -10.41 31.39
C VAL A 551 13.81 -8.90 31.43
N SER A 552 13.43 -8.19 30.35
CA SER A 552 13.48 -6.73 30.27
C SER A 552 12.72 -6.03 31.39
N LYS A 553 11.50 -6.49 31.66
CA LYS A 553 10.69 -5.93 32.75
C LYS A 553 11.35 -6.16 34.11
N SER A 554 11.88 -7.37 34.33
CA SER A 554 12.47 -7.75 35.63
C SER A 554 13.80 -7.04 35.89
N LEU A 555 14.58 -6.73 34.86
CA LEU A 555 15.81 -5.93 34.99
C LEU A 555 15.54 -4.46 35.41
N SER A 556 14.29 -4.01 35.46
CA SER A 556 13.92 -2.72 36.08
C SER A 556 13.84 -2.79 37.61
N ASP A 557 13.54 -3.99 38.14
CA ASP A 557 13.34 -4.23 39.58
C ASP A 557 14.53 -4.97 40.22
N TYR A 558 15.34 -5.66 39.41
CA TYR A 558 16.45 -6.50 39.84
C TYR A 558 17.73 -6.18 39.06
N SER A 559 18.89 -6.28 39.72
CA SER A 559 20.18 -6.11 39.03
C SER A 559 20.51 -7.24 38.07
N LYS A 560 19.98 -8.44 38.34
CA LYS A 560 20.23 -9.64 37.53
C LYS A 560 18.97 -10.47 37.39
N VAL A 561 18.85 -11.13 36.25
CA VAL A 561 17.85 -12.18 35.99
C VAL A 561 18.58 -13.44 35.56
N ILE A 562 18.31 -14.54 36.25
CA ILE A 562 18.76 -15.88 35.88
C ILE A 562 17.65 -16.54 35.08
N ILE A 563 17.96 -17.06 33.90
CA ILE A 563 17.05 -17.80 33.04
C ILE A 563 17.47 -19.27 33.06
N THR A 564 16.55 -20.15 33.45
CA THR A 564 16.78 -21.61 33.43
C THR A 564 15.46 -22.39 33.36
N ALA A 565 15.53 -23.72 33.40
CA ALA A 565 14.38 -24.61 33.31
C ALA A 565 14.49 -25.81 34.26
N ASP A 566 13.36 -26.46 34.49
CA ASP A 566 13.26 -27.72 35.19
C ASP A 566 13.70 -28.90 34.30
N HIS A 567 13.40 -28.85 33.00
CA HIS A 567 13.85 -29.78 31.95
C HIS A 567 13.80 -29.18 30.54
N GLY A 568 14.43 -29.87 29.58
CA GLY A 568 14.20 -29.64 28.15
C GLY A 568 13.18 -30.60 27.55
N MET A 569 13.10 -30.63 26.21
CA MET A 569 12.12 -31.41 25.45
C MET A 569 12.74 -32.08 24.22
N SER A 570 12.29 -33.30 23.92
CA SER A 570 12.70 -34.05 22.73
C SER A 570 11.57 -34.18 21.71
N ARG A 571 11.64 -33.38 20.64
CA ARG A 571 10.87 -33.59 19.41
C ARG A 571 11.34 -34.84 18.67
N LEU A 572 12.66 -35.08 18.64
CA LEU A 572 13.25 -36.15 17.86
C LEU A 572 12.96 -37.54 18.43
N ALA A 573 12.73 -37.69 19.74
CA ALA A 573 12.21 -38.94 20.30
C ALA A 573 10.82 -39.29 19.77
N VAL A 574 9.91 -38.30 19.64
CA VAL A 574 8.59 -38.51 19.03
C VAL A 574 8.74 -38.91 17.58
N LEU A 575 9.53 -38.14 16.81
CA LEU A 575 9.76 -38.37 15.39
C LEU A 575 10.42 -39.74 15.12
N ALA A 576 11.40 -40.14 15.92
CA ALA A 576 12.07 -41.43 15.79
C ALA A 576 11.07 -42.58 15.90
N ASN A 577 10.13 -42.47 16.84
CA ASN A 577 9.07 -43.45 17.02
C ASN A 577 8.04 -43.42 15.87
N GLU A 578 7.63 -42.23 15.41
CA GLU A 578 6.75 -42.06 14.24
C GLU A 578 7.33 -42.73 12.99
N LEU A 579 8.64 -42.57 12.79
CA LEU A 579 9.41 -43.16 11.68
C LEU A 579 9.81 -44.62 11.91
N LYS A 580 9.48 -45.21 13.08
CA LYS A 580 9.85 -46.58 13.48
C LYS A 580 11.36 -46.85 13.43
N LEU A 581 12.17 -45.85 13.76
CA LEU A 581 13.64 -45.93 13.79
C LEU A 581 14.19 -46.35 15.17
N VAL A 582 13.32 -46.46 16.17
CA VAL A 582 13.65 -46.79 17.57
C VAL A 582 12.73 -47.86 18.10
N GLN A 583 13.09 -48.44 19.25
CA GLN A 583 12.38 -49.56 19.84
C GLN A 583 11.44 -49.09 20.96
N THR A 584 10.31 -49.79 21.09
CA THR A 584 9.58 -49.81 22.36
C THR A 584 10.18 -50.94 23.19
N LEU A 585 10.88 -50.58 24.26
CA LEU A 585 11.60 -51.50 25.13
C LEU A 585 10.60 -52.39 25.88
N GLU A 586 10.95 -53.66 26.07
CA GLU A 586 10.12 -54.57 26.85
C GLU A 586 10.04 -54.11 28.31
N TRP A 587 8.84 -54.13 28.87
CA TRP A 587 8.59 -53.77 30.27
C TRP A 587 7.51 -54.64 30.88
N GLU A 588 7.74 -55.12 32.11
CA GLU A 588 6.74 -55.85 32.88
C GLU A 588 5.87 -54.88 33.69
N GLY A 589 4.56 -54.91 33.45
CA GLY A 589 3.60 -54.01 34.10
C GLY A 589 3.47 -52.65 33.41
N GLU A 590 2.79 -51.73 34.08
CA GLU A 590 2.59 -50.37 33.56
C GLU A 590 3.77 -49.47 33.97
N PRO A 591 4.55 -48.91 33.02
CA PRO A 591 5.63 -47.99 33.36
C PRO A 591 5.07 -46.67 33.91
N ASP A 592 5.87 -45.95 34.71
CA ASP A 592 5.48 -44.65 35.28
C ASP A 592 5.27 -43.60 34.17
N ASP A 593 6.18 -43.52 33.18
CA ASP A 593 6.10 -42.67 31.98
C ASP A 593 6.60 -43.44 30.73
N TRP A 594 6.50 -42.84 29.53
CA TRP A 594 7.16 -43.34 28.31
C TRP A 594 8.68 -43.36 28.43
N ARG A 595 9.25 -42.55 29.33
CA ARG A 595 10.70 -42.29 29.35
C ARG A 595 11.40 -42.77 30.62
N PHE A 596 10.65 -43.20 31.64
CA PHE A 596 11.22 -43.80 32.84
C PHE A 596 10.20 -44.69 33.56
N ALA A 597 10.71 -45.58 34.40
CA ALA A 597 9.91 -46.34 35.34
C ALA A 597 10.72 -46.73 36.58
N LYS A 598 10.03 -47.05 37.68
CA LYS A 598 10.67 -47.59 38.88
C LYS A 598 11.40 -48.87 38.55
N ALA A 599 12.65 -48.95 38.97
CA ALA A 599 13.51 -50.09 38.68
C ALA A 599 12.91 -51.39 39.26
N PRO A 600 12.80 -52.47 38.47
CA PRO A 600 12.53 -53.79 39.02
C PRO A 600 13.69 -54.19 39.96
N ASN A 601 13.34 -54.80 41.10
CA ASN A 601 14.22 -55.17 42.22
C ASN A 601 15.75 -55.15 41.91
N SER A 602 16.46 -54.13 42.40
CA SER A 602 17.93 -54.00 42.54
C SER A 602 18.86 -54.50 41.41
N LEU A 603 18.39 -54.75 40.19
CA LEU A 603 19.24 -55.15 39.06
C LEU A 603 19.98 -53.95 38.44
N ALA A 604 21.07 -54.25 37.72
CA ALA A 604 21.71 -53.27 36.83
C ALA A 604 20.82 -53.08 35.59
N PRO A 605 20.62 -51.84 35.12
CA PRO A 605 19.84 -51.60 33.91
C PRO A 605 20.53 -52.18 32.66
N PRO A 606 19.76 -52.56 31.63
CA PRO A 606 20.25 -52.69 30.27
C PRO A 606 20.91 -51.40 29.75
N PRO A 607 21.74 -51.46 28.69
CA PRO A 607 22.44 -50.29 28.13
C PRO A 607 21.52 -49.12 27.75
N GLU A 608 20.27 -49.41 27.41
CA GLU A 608 19.24 -48.46 26.99
C GLU A 608 18.73 -47.58 28.14
N PHE A 609 19.12 -47.87 29.39
CA PHE A 609 18.69 -47.11 30.57
C PHE A 609 19.84 -46.54 31.39
N ILE A 610 19.57 -45.42 32.05
CA ILE A 610 20.36 -44.86 33.15
C ILE A 610 19.65 -45.18 34.45
N LYS A 611 20.38 -45.79 35.38
CA LYS A 611 19.92 -45.97 36.76
C LYS A 611 20.12 -44.67 37.52
N LYS A 612 19.04 -44.05 38.00
CA LYS A 612 19.11 -42.96 38.97
C LYS A 612 18.33 -43.26 40.24
N ARG A 613 18.86 -42.76 41.36
CA ARG A 613 18.19 -42.78 42.65
C ARG A 613 17.61 -41.40 42.87
N ASP A 614 16.30 -41.34 43.08
CA ASP A 614 15.64 -40.22 43.69
C ASP A 614 15.93 -40.26 45.20
N VAL A 615 16.66 -39.26 45.68
CA VAL A 615 17.12 -39.18 47.07
C VAL A 615 15.96 -38.85 48.01
N GLU A 616 14.96 -38.10 47.54
CA GLU A 616 13.84 -37.66 48.39
C GLU A 616 12.92 -38.83 48.76
N ASN A 617 12.64 -39.70 47.79
CA ASN A 617 11.72 -40.84 47.96
C ASN A 617 12.43 -42.20 48.10
N ASP A 618 13.77 -42.21 48.23
CA ASP A 618 14.64 -43.39 48.23
C ASP A 618 14.30 -44.43 47.15
N THR A 619 13.86 -43.95 45.98
CA THR A 619 13.37 -44.79 44.89
C THR A 619 14.37 -44.81 43.76
N ILE A 620 14.61 -45.99 43.18
CA ILE A 620 15.48 -46.13 42.01
C ILE A 620 14.60 -46.15 40.76
N TYR A 621 14.93 -45.29 39.80
CA TYR A 621 14.31 -45.23 38.48
C TYR A 621 15.30 -45.71 37.41
N TRP A 622 14.77 -46.40 36.41
CA TRP A 622 15.44 -46.64 35.13
C TRP A 622 14.91 -45.63 34.13
N VAL A 623 15.80 -44.78 33.63
CA VAL A 623 15.49 -43.66 32.74
C VAL A 623 16.03 -43.97 31.36
N VAL A 624 15.21 -43.86 30.32
CA VAL A 624 15.57 -44.26 28.96
C VAL A 624 16.63 -43.31 28.38
N ARG A 625 17.73 -43.86 27.85
CA ARG A 625 18.73 -43.14 27.03
C ARG A 625 18.26 -43.00 25.59
N GLY A 626 18.74 -41.94 24.92
CA GLY A 626 18.44 -41.71 23.51
C GLY A 626 16.93 -41.66 23.25
N TYR A 627 16.48 -42.23 22.13
CA TYR A 627 15.11 -42.05 21.62
C TYR A 627 14.20 -43.27 21.74
N ASN A 628 14.64 -44.33 22.40
CA ASN A 628 13.77 -45.47 22.72
C ASN A 628 12.62 -45.06 23.65
N ARG A 629 11.63 -45.92 23.87
CA ARG A 629 10.53 -45.64 24.81
C ARG A 629 10.05 -46.89 25.54
N LEU A 630 9.36 -46.68 26.66
CA LEU A 630 8.62 -47.70 27.39
C LEU A 630 7.20 -47.87 26.82
N PRO A 631 6.54 -49.03 27.03
CA PRO A 631 5.24 -49.37 26.44
C PRO A 631 4.08 -48.73 27.22
N LYS A 632 4.10 -47.39 27.36
CA LYS A 632 3.07 -46.61 28.06
C LYS A 632 1.88 -46.30 27.14
N SER A 633 0.66 -46.41 27.68
CA SER A 633 -0.58 -46.08 26.98
C SER A 633 -0.91 -44.57 27.03
N GLY A 634 -1.52 -44.04 25.96
CA GLY A 634 -1.67 -42.58 25.74
C GLY A 634 -0.64 -42.05 24.72
N GLY A 635 -0.62 -40.74 24.45
CA GLY A 635 0.38 -40.18 23.54
C GLY A 635 0.77 -38.77 23.91
N LYS A 636 2.07 -38.55 24.20
CA LYS A 636 2.67 -37.21 24.03
C LYS A 636 2.83 -36.99 22.53
N LYS A 637 2.14 -35.97 21.99
CA LYS A 637 1.90 -35.82 20.55
C LYS A 637 3.02 -35.07 19.82
N TYR A 638 3.58 -34.04 20.43
CA TYR A 638 4.47 -33.12 19.73
C TYR A 638 5.92 -33.25 20.20
N GLU A 639 6.18 -33.14 21.50
CA GLU A 639 7.48 -33.41 22.12
C GLU A 639 7.33 -34.23 23.42
N LEU A 640 8.40 -34.91 23.85
CA LEU A 640 8.46 -35.72 25.08
C LEU A 640 9.54 -35.20 26.03
N HIS A 641 9.32 -35.37 27.33
CA HIS A 641 10.33 -35.24 28.40
C HIS A 641 10.19 -36.43 29.37
N GLY A 642 11.12 -36.54 30.33
CA GLY A 642 11.20 -37.59 31.36
C GLY A 642 12.38 -38.55 31.16
N GLY A 643 13.03 -38.51 30.00
CA GLY A 643 14.15 -39.37 29.61
C GLY A 643 15.51 -38.72 29.86
N ALA A 644 16.56 -39.40 29.40
CA ALA A 644 17.94 -38.97 29.57
C ALA A 644 18.63 -38.68 28.23
N SER A 645 17.88 -38.24 27.22
CA SER A 645 18.48 -37.64 26.03
C SER A 645 19.14 -36.31 26.40
N ILE A 646 20.09 -35.86 25.58
CA ILE A 646 20.92 -34.69 25.88
C ILE A 646 20.07 -33.42 25.93
N GLU A 647 19.13 -33.26 25.00
CA GLU A 647 18.20 -32.12 24.93
C GLU A 647 17.16 -32.11 26.05
N GLU A 648 16.80 -33.26 26.62
CA GLU A 648 15.92 -33.32 27.80
C GLU A 648 16.68 -32.97 29.08
N SER A 649 17.97 -33.34 29.13
CA SER A 649 18.80 -33.31 30.34
C SER A 649 19.64 -32.04 30.51
N LEU A 650 19.82 -31.26 29.44
CA LEU A 650 20.56 -30.00 29.46
C LEU A 650 19.63 -28.82 29.21
N VAL A 651 19.67 -27.86 30.13
CA VAL A 651 18.87 -26.62 30.09
C VAL A 651 19.79 -25.40 30.08
N PRO A 652 19.34 -24.24 29.60
CA PRO A 652 20.13 -23.02 29.71
C PRO A 652 20.31 -22.60 31.17
N PHE A 653 21.45 -22.01 31.49
CA PHE A 653 21.66 -21.20 32.68
C PHE A 653 22.31 -19.89 32.25
N ILE A 654 21.49 -18.85 32.14
CA ILE A 654 21.89 -17.55 31.59
C ILE A 654 21.68 -16.50 32.66
N VAL A 655 22.74 -15.79 33.04
CA VAL A 655 22.69 -14.67 33.99
C VAL A 655 22.82 -13.38 33.20
N VAL A 656 21.77 -12.58 33.24
CA VAL A 656 21.66 -11.33 32.47
C VAL A 656 21.61 -10.16 33.44
N SER A 657 22.32 -9.08 33.12
CA SER A 657 22.20 -7.79 33.78
C SER A 657 22.01 -6.64 32.79
N SER A 658 21.50 -5.51 33.27
CA SER A 658 21.54 -4.26 32.53
C SER A 658 23.00 -3.81 32.38
N GLU A 659 23.38 -3.18 31.25
CA GLU A 659 24.60 -2.36 31.20
C GLU A 659 24.45 -1.17 32.17
N TRP A 660 24.75 -1.38 33.46
CA TRP A 660 24.79 -0.29 34.41
C TRP A 660 26.11 0.47 34.21
N ASN A 661 26.05 1.52 33.40
CA ASN A 661 27.14 2.48 33.19
C ASN A 661 27.28 3.38 34.45
N ASP A 662 27.85 2.83 35.52
CA ASP A 662 28.20 3.56 36.73
C ASP A 662 29.47 4.40 36.49
N SER A 663 29.31 5.54 35.82
CA SER A 663 30.28 6.64 35.88
C SER A 663 29.70 7.94 35.33
N LYS A 664 28.62 8.46 35.95
CA LYS A 664 28.20 9.88 35.89
C LYS A 664 26.95 10.10 36.74
N ASN A 665 27.05 10.01 38.07
CA ASN A 665 26.13 10.74 38.97
C ASN A 665 26.61 10.79 40.44
N SER A 666 27.91 11.00 40.66
CA SER A 666 28.43 11.33 42.00
C SER A 666 29.53 12.40 42.03
N GLU A 667 29.69 13.18 40.96
CA GLU A 667 30.57 14.37 40.96
C GLU A 667 29.87 15.58 40.32
N GLN A 668 28.80 16.03 40.97
CA GLN A 668 28.32 17.40 40.79
C GLN A 668 28.08 18.05 42.15
N SER A 669 29.15 18.13 42.95
CA SER A 669 29.20 19.05 44.09
C SER A 669 30.61 19.25 44.65
N VAL A 670 31.57 19.74 43.84
CA VAL A 670 32.58 20.72 44.31
C VAL A 670 33.02 21.63 43.14
N LYS A 671 32.53 22.87 43.19
CA LYS A 671 33.15 24.15 42.81
C LYS A 671 34.22 24.19 41.70
N SER A 672 33.83 24.88 40.63
CA SER A 672 34.57 25.91 39.89
C SER A 672 35.95 26.31 40.43
N GLU A 673 37.00 26.15 39.61
CA GLU A 673 37.94 27.24 39.33
C GLU A 673 38.71 27.02 38.02
N VAL A 674 38.74 28.08 37.22
CA VAL A 674 39.36 28.19 35.90
C VAL A 674 40.88 28.31 36.03
N LYS A 675 41.65 27.60 35.19
CA LYS A 675 42.96 28.09 34.68
C LYS A 675 43.35 27.45 33.33
N LYS A 676 44.03 28.28 32.54
CA LYS A 676 44.32 28.23 31.09
C LYS A 676 45.21 27.06 30.61
N PRO A 677 45.23 26.79 29.29
CA PRO A 677 46.04 25.75 28.68
C PRO A 677 47.49 26.20 28.47
N GLU A 678 48.45 25.32 28.76
CA GLU A 678 49.83 25.43 28.30
C GLU A 678 50.13 24.32 27.29
N GLN A 679 50.68 24.76 26.16
CA GLN A 679 51.23 23.97 25.07
C GLN A 679 52.39 23.09 25.56
N ILE A 680 52.67 21.97 24.87
CA ILE A 680 53.93 21.73 24.12
C ILE A 680 54.13 20.24 23.75
N LYS A 681 54.44 20.06 22.45
CA LYS A 681 55.24 19.02 21.75
C LYS A 681 54.65 17.65 21.40
N GLU A 682 54.33 17.57 20.10
CA GLU A 682 54.63 16.46 19.20
C GLU A 682 55.99 15.77 19.49
N LYS A 683 55.98 14.44 19.40
CA LYS A 683 57.03 13.69 18.73
C LYS A 683 56.44 12.40 18.16
N ALA A 684 56.38 12.35 16.84
CA ALA A 684 56.27 11.12 16.07
C ALA A 684 57.54 10.27 16.28
N LEU A 685 57.37 8.94 16.40
CA LEU A 685 58.34 7.99 15.89
C LEU A 685 57.60 6.74 15.41
N PHE A 686 57.82 6.43 14.13
CA PHE A 686 57.49 5.18 13.47
C PHE A 686 58.36 4.03 13.98
N ALA A 687 57.86 2.81 13.74
CA ALA A 687 58.57 1.59 13.33
C ALA A 687 58.55 0.43 14.34
N ASP A 688 57.91 -0.64 13.86
CA ASP A 688 58.27 -2.05 13.93
C ASP A 688 58.36 -2.74 15.30
N LEU A 689 57.56 -3.80 15.48
CA LEU A 689 58.04 -5.19 15.59
C LEU A 689 56.86 -6.15 15.80
N ASP A 690 56.84 -7.17 14.93
CA ASP A 690 56.25 -8.52 14.99
C ASP A 690 54.72 -8.74 15.12
#